data_AF-A0A4Y4WYH2-F1
#
_entry.id   AF-A0A4Y4WYH2-F1
#
_cell.length_a   1.000
_cell.length_b   1.000
_cell.length_c   1.000
_cell.angle_alpha   90.00
_cell.angle_beta   90.00
_cell.angle_gamma   90.00
#
_symmetry.space_group_name_H-M   'P 1'
#
loop_
_entity.id
_entity.type
_entity.pdbx_description
1 polymer ?
#
loop_
_entity_poly.entity_id
_entity_poly.type
_entity_poly.pdbx_seq_one_letter_code
_entity_poly.pdbx_strand_id
1 'polypeptide(L)'
;MKDSVIIIESPNKVEKIKQLTGAEVYATIGHFTNLIGVDIENNFACKFEIKEDKAKKINFLINACRDKKVYIATDPDREGYGIGYQFYEKIKNVASEIYRAEFHEITPSGIEKGLKNAVLFSRSNTNLYQSFLGRIASDQVVGFALTSYLRKSLNLSELSAGRVQTPALALICQRDQEIRDFDKLDAEEKVDYQIQAKIVYNEKEVIIKHVRANEKNELVDFKFKDKNEASQFLEDLKDGLGSMSVLVSVKESLSNKEPKKPFTTSKLLSQASKVLKIPTKEIAQLAQKLFEAGLITYHRTDSEFLSPEYLKEHEVFFESIYPSVYQYREYKAGKNSQAEAHEAIRITHPHALKDLEKVCSDAKISEELALKLYQLIYANTICSQSRNALYNQYDCIFKIKSESFKLSFKLLKEKGFLEIEELIQGKEELNKEEQESEIENFLLKENDSVPLKEVFIKKIEKPSPKPYKESAFIPLLESEGIGRPSTYASFLDLLLKRKYISIDTKTNAITPTSQGLEVISFFKKDKEVDFIALTSKDKSKLGSTTKQFEECLDLIMRGEASYEKFMLEVISKLKSTAKFYQTQSTDNNMPTDKQLELIDKICKDKKLQKPSQEILQNKEKCSDWIAEHVKEKPSQKQLDLVKKICEECKLAMPINKILNDKFAISKWIDEHKKTKK
;
A
#
# COMPACT_ATOMS: atom_id res chain seq x y z
N MET A 1 29.12 13.75 -15.72
CA MET A 1 28.66 13.58 -14.33
C MET A 1 29.78 13.26 -13.32
N LYS A 2 31.07 13.17 -13.71
CA LYS A 2 32.16 12.76 -12.80
C LYS A 2 32.31 13.61 -11.53
N ASP A 3 31.93 14.88 -11.56
CA ASP A 3 31.97 15.80 -10.41
C ASP A 3 30.62 15.96 -9.69
N SER A 4 29.65 15.10 -10.00
CA SER A 4 28.31 15.13 -9.41
C SER A 4 28.10 13.96 -8.44
N VAL A 5 27.25 14.18 -7.44
CA VAL A 5 26.83 13.17 -6.47
C VAL A 5 25.36 12.85 -6.68
N ILE A 6 25.01 11.57 -6.69
CA ILE A 6 23.61 11.10 -6.69
C ILE A 6 23.30 10.49 -5.33
N ILE A 7 22.21 10.95 -4.71
CA ILE A 7 21.71 10.45 -3.43
C ILE A 7 20.39 9.70 -3.68
N ILE A 8 20.35 8.43 -3.30
CA ILE A 8 19.19 7.56 -3.45
C ILE A 8 18.74 6.98 -2.10
N GLU A 9 17.60 6.29 -2.07
CA GLU A 9 17.09 5.68 -0.84
C GLU A 9 17.75 4.33 -0.53
N SER A 10 17.82 3.44 -1.53
CA SER A 10 18.23 2.04 -1.36
C SER A 10 19.70 1.81 -1.69
N PRO A 11 20.46 1.05 -0.87
CA PRO A 11 21.85 0.71 -1.15
C PRO A 11 22.02 -0.21 -2.37
N ASN A 12 21.04 -1.04 -2.69
CA ASN A 12 21.17 -2.06 -3.74
C ASN A 12 21.28 -1.47 -5.15
N LYS A 13 20.74 -0.26 -5.36
CA LYS A 13 20.78 0.44 -6.65
C LYS A 13 22.12 1.16 -6.90
N VAL A 14 22.96 1.30 -5.87
CA VAL A 14 24.17 2.15 -5.91
C VAL A 14 25.13 1.73 -7.02
N GLU A 15 25.49 0.45 -7.08
CA GLU A 15 26.47 -0.05 -8.06
C GLU A 15 25.96 0.12 -9.50
N LYS A 16 24.69 -0.21 -9.74
CA LYS A 16 24.07 -0.14 -11.08
C LYS A 16 23.97 1.31 -11.56
N ILE A 17 23.47 2.23 -10.73
CA ILE A 17 23.37 3.66 -11.09
C ILE A 17 24.77 4.25 -11.28
N LYS A 18 25.75 3.86 -10.45
CA LYS A 18 27.14 4.29 -10.60
C LYS A 18 27.73 3.83 -11.93
N GLN A 19 27.48 2.58 -12.34
CA GLN A 19 27.91 2.05 -13.63
C GLN A 19 27.27 2.81 -14.80
N LEU A 20 25.97 3.13 -14.70
CA LEU A 20 25.22 3.78 -15.78
C LEU A 20 25.52 5.28 -15.92
N THR A 21 25.83 5.96 -14.82
CA THR A 21 26.03 7.43 -14.81
C THR A 21 27.48 7.87 -14.74
N GLY A 22 28.37 7.02 -14.20
CA GLY A 22 29.74 7.38 -13.86
C GLY A 22 29.88 8.40 -12.72
N ALA A 23 28.79 8.74 -12.02
CA ALA A 23 28.76 9.65 -10.88
C ALA A 23 29.12 8.93 -9.57
N GLU A 24 29.47 9.69 -8.51
CA GLU A 24 29.45 9.12 -7.16
C GLU A 24 28.00 8.92 -6.72
N VAL A 25 27.66 7.72 -6.25
CA VAL A 25 26.28 7.38 -5.83
C VAL A 25 26.30 6.90 -4.39
N TYR A 26 25.42 7.44 -3.56
CA TYR A 26 25.27 7.04 -2.16
C TYR A 26 23.80 6.85 -1.78
N ALA A 27 23.56 6.01 -0.77
CA ALA A 27 22.21 5.72 -0.29
C ALA A 27 21.98 6.14 1.17
N THR A 28 20.83 6.74 1.47
CA THR A 28 20.40 7.09 2.84
C THR A 28 20.03 5.86 3.68
N ILE A 29 19.72 4.72 3.03
CA ILE A 29 19.15 3.51 3.64
C ILE A 29 17.79 3.83 4.25
N GLY A 30 16.85 4.30 3.43
CA GLY A 30 15.51 4.67 3.89
C GLY A 30 15.49 5.90 4.81
N HIS A 31 14.44 6.00 5.63
CA HIS A 31 14.27 7.10 6.60
C HIS A 31 15.41 7.19 7.59
N PHE A 32 16.10 8.33 7.61
CA PHE A 32 17.21 8.63 8.52
C PHE A 32 16.88 9.63 9.63
N THR A 33 15.68 10.21 9.59
CA THR A 33 15.11 11.01 10.68
C THR A 33 13.91 10.31 11.32
N ASN A 34 13.59 10.71 12.54
CA ASN A 34 12.36 10.38 13.26
C ASN A 34 11.57 11.65 13.54
N LEU A 35 10.24 11.60 13.39
CA LEU A 35 9.35 12.65 13.87
C LEU A 35 9.22 12.52 15.39
N ILE A 36 9.75 13.49 16.13
CA ILE A 36 9.75 13.49 17.61
C ILE A 36 8.60 14.28 18.22
N GLY A 37 7.90 15.08 17.41
CA GLY A 37 6.74 15.83 17.85
C GLY A 37 6.11 16.66 16.75
N VAL A 38 4.82 16.95 16.91
CA VAL A 38 4.05 17.90 16.11
C VAL A 38 3.61 19.03 17.03
N ASP A 39 4.01 20.26 16.71
CA ASP A 39 3.65 21.47 17.45
C ASP A 39 2.29 21.99 16.99
N ILE A 40 1.23 21.64 17.72
CA ILE A 40 -0.15 21.96 17.35
C ILE A 40 -0.40 23.49 17.35
N GLU A 41 0.27 24.24 18.21
CA GLU A 41 0.05 25.69 18.36
C GLU A 41 0.78 26.48 17.26
N ASN A 42 1.90 25.96 16.78
CA ASN A 42 2.70 26.59 15.72
C ASN A 42 2.46 25.92 14.36
N ASN A 43 1.22 26.00 13.85
CA ASN A 43 0.82 25.51 12.52
C ASN A 43 1.24 24.05 12.23
N PHE A 44 1.15 23.18 13.24
CA PHE A 44 1.53 21.76 13.14
C PHE A 44 2.99 21.56 12.70
N ALA A 45 3.91 22.43 13.13
CA ALA A 45 5.31 22.31 12.80
C ALA A 45 5.88 20.96 13.28
N CYS A 46 6.42 20.18 12.34
CA CYS A 46 6.99 18.86 12.61
C CYS A 46 8.45 18.99 13.05
N LYS A 47 8.78 18.41 14.20
CA LYS A 47 10.15 18.36 14.74
C LYS A 47 10.78 17.01 14.41
N PHE A 48 11.94 17.03 13.75
CA PHE A 48 12.65 15.83 13.32
C PHE A 48 14.04 15.73 13.95
N GLU A 49 14.43 14.52 14.33
CA GLU A 49 15.77 14.20 14.82
C GLU A 49 16.43 13.10 13.97
N ILE A 50 17.74 13.18 13.77
CA ILE A 50 18.48 12.14 13.05
C ILE A 50 18.57 10.90 13.94
N LYS A 51 18.26 9.72 13.38
CA LYS A 51 18.38 8.46 14.10
C LYS A 51 19.84 8.21 14.49
N GLU A 52 20.09 7.87 15.75
CA GLU A 52 21.44 7.68 16.30
C GLU A 52 22.26 6.67 15.50
N ASP A 53 21.64 5.56 15.11
CA ASP A 53 22.24 4.48 14.31
C ASP A 53 22.66 4.92 12.90
N LYS A 54 22.09 6.01 12.38
CA LYS A 54 22.37 6.55 11.04
C LYS A 54 23.19 7.83 11.05
N ALA A 55 23.38 8.48 12.19
CA ALA A 55 24.04 9.79 12.29
C ALA A 55 25.43 9.80 11.64
N LYS A 56 26.27 8.78 11.90
CA LYS A 56 27.62 8.66 11.30
C LYS A 56 27.56 8.63 9.78
N LYS A 57 26.66 7.81 9.22
CA LYS A 57 26.51 7.66 7.76
C LYS A 57 26.02 8.96 7.14
N ILE A 58 24.98 9.57 7.70
CA ILE A 58 24.40 10.81 7.16
C ILE A 58 25.41 11.95 7.20
N ASN A 59 26.22 12.07 8.26
CA ASN A 59 27.31 13.06 8.30
C ASN A 59 28.37 12.81 7.22
N PHE A 60 28.70 11.55 6.93
CA PHE A 60 29.56 11.21 5.79
C PHE A 60 28.93 11.65 4.47
N LEU A 61 27.63 11.39 4.24
CA LEU A 61 26.93 11.81 3.03
C LEU A 61 26.89 13.34 2.86
N ILE A 62 26.59 14.08 3.93
CA ILE A 62 26.59 15.55 3.92
C ILE A 62 27.96 16.09 3.49
N ASN A 63 29.04 15.51 4.01
CA ASN A 63 30.39 15.90 3.62
C ASN A 63 30.73 15.51 2.17
N ALA A 64 30.28 14.35 1.71
CA ALA A 64 30.48 13.92 0.33
C ALA A 64 29.81 14.85 -0.70
N CYS A 65 28.72 15.52 -0.30
CA CYS A 65 27.97 16.49 -1.10
C CYS A 65 28.55 17.91 -1.11
N ARG A 66 29.57 18.21 -0.30
CA ARG A 66 30.07 19.58 -0.12
C ARG A 66 30.67 20.14 -1.40
N ASP A 67 30.25 21.36 -1.76
CA ASP A 67 30.69 22.11 -2.94
C ASP A 67 30.46 21.37 -4.28
N LYS A 68 29.63 20.31 -4.28
CA LYS A 68 29.31 19.51 -5.46
C LYS A 68 27.89 19.74 -5.95
N LYS A 69 27.68 19.43 -7.23
CA LYS A 69 26.35 19.29 -7.82
C LYS A 69 25.71 17.98 -7.34
N VAL A 70 24.55 18.06 -6.70
CA VAL A 70 23.88 16.91 -6.09
C VAL A 70 22.54 16.63 -6.78
N TYR A 71 22.30 15.39 -7.14
CA TYR A 71 21.01 14.89 -7.60
C TYR A 71 20.39 14.02 -6.51
N ILE A 72 19.30 14.48 -5.90
CA ILE A 72 18.48 13.68 -4.99
C ILE A 72 17.49 12.88 -5.86
N ALA A 73 17.76 11.58 -5.95
CA ALA A 73 17.02 10.60 -6.75
C ALA A 73 16.40 9.52 -5.86
N THR A 74 15.73 9.96 -4.79
CA THR A 74 14.86 9.08 -3.98
C THR A 74 13.63 8.64 -4.78
N ASP A 75 12.93 7.62 -4.30
CA ASP A 75 11.85 6.99 -5.06
C ASP A 75 10.72 8.01 -5.37
N PRO A 76 10.02 7.89 -6.52
CA PRO A 76 9.07 8.89 -7.01
C PRO A 76 7.71 8.83 -6.30
N ASP A 77 7.68 8.52 -5.01
CA ASP A 77 6.45 8.55 -4.21
C ASP A 77 6.54 9.57 -3.07
N ARG A 78 5.43 9.76 -2.36
CA ARG A 78 5.35 10.66 -1.20
C ARG A 78 6.40 10.36 -0.12
N GLU A 79 6.71 9.09 0.14
CA GLU A 79 7.69 8.68 1.16
C GLU A 79 9.12 8.99 0.70
N GLY A 80 9.45 8.61 -0.54
CA GLY A 80 10.73 8.89 -1.16
C GLY A 80 10.99 10.39 -1.26
N TYR A 81 9.98 11.19 -1.63
CA TYR A 81 10.08 12.64 -1.61
C TYR A 81 10.31 13.18 -0.20
N GLY A 82 9.62 12.64 0.82
CA GLY A 82 9.85 12.98 2.22
C GLY A 82 11.30 12.76 2.67
N ILE A 83 11.88 11.60 2.34
CA ILE A 83 13.30 11.29 2.60
C ILE A 83 14.22 12.27 1.87
N GLY A 84 13.93 12.52 0.59
CA GLY A 84 14.69 13.44 -0.25
C GLY A 84 14.69 14.87 0.30
N TYR A 85 13.54 15.37 0.73
CA TYR A 85 13.38 16.71 1.29
C TYR A 85 14.12 16.84 2.62
N GLN A 86 13.99 15.85 3.50
CA GLN A 86 14.73 15.84 4.76
C GLN A 86 16.25 15.87 4.52
N PHE A 87 16.73 15.19 3.48
CA PHE A 87 18.15 15.21 3.13
C PHE A 87 18.56 16.55 2.51
N TYR A 88 17.75 17.08 1.59
CA TYR A 88 17.90 18.41 1.02
C TYR A 88 18.10 19.48 2.11
N GLU A 89 17.27 19.47 3.15
CA GLU A 89 17.38 20.41 4.29
C GLU A 89 18.75 20.35 4.99
N LYS A 90 19.43 19.19 4.98
CA LYS A 90 20.77 19.02 5.57
C LYS A 90 21.90 19.48 4.67
N ILE A 91 21.69 19.53 3.35
CA ILE A 91 22.75 19.84 2.37
C ILE A 91 22.56 21.16 1.62
N LYS A 92 21.40 21.83 1.74
CA LYS A 92 21.06 23.06 0.99
C LYS A 92 22.04 24.23 1.15
N ASN A 93 22.77 24.27 2.27
CA ASN A 93 23.77 25.30 2.54
C ASN A 93 25.22 24.79 2.37
N VAL A 94 25.39 23.59 1.81
CA VAL A 94 26.68 22.87 1.76
C VAL A 94 27.01 22.40 0.34
N ALA A 95 26.00 21.98 -0.44
CA ALA A 95 26.15 21.64 -1.86
C ALA A 95 26.14 22.90 -2.75
N SER A 96 26.74 22.83 -3.94
CA SER A 96 26.76 23.96 -4.87
C SER A 96 25.41 24.14 -5.59
N GLU A 97 24.84 23.03 -6.07
CA GLU A 97 23.52 22.98 -6.69
C GLU A 97 22.83 21.67 -6.32
N ILE A 98 21.51 21.69 -6.12
CA ILE A 98 20.75 20.50 -5.76
C ILE A 98 19.56 20.34 -6.69
N TYR A 99 19.48 19.17 -7.31
CA TYR A 99 18.43 18.77 -8.24
C TYR A 99 17.60 17.63 -7.65
N ARG A 100 16.31 17.61 -7.99
CA ARG A 100 15.42 16.46 -7.84
C ARG A 100 15.38 15.71 -9.16
N ALA A 101 15.74 14.43 -9.15
CA ALA A 101 15.63 13.52 -10.30
C ALA A 101 14.73 12.34 -9.94
N GLU A 102 13.97 11.81 -10.90
CA GLU A 102 13.03 10.70 -10.67
C GLU A 102 13.33 9.54 -11.62
N PHE A 103 13.53 8.35 -11.06
CA PHE A 103 13.80 7.12 -11.81
C PHE A 103 12.63 6.16 -11.64
N HIS A 104 11.87 5.95 -12.72
CA HIS A 104 10.73 5.02 -12.74
C HIS A 104 11.15 3.58 -13.13
N GLU A 105 12.35 3.43 -13.69
CA GLU A 105 13.02 2.17 -14.01
C GLU A 105 14.54 2.37 -13.93
N ILE A 106 15.28 1.30 -13.60
CA ILE A 106 16.75 1.34 -13.45
C ILE A 106 17.43 0.81 -14.73
N THR A 107 17.10 1.46 -15.85
CA THR A 107 17.63 1.19 -17.20
C THR A 107 18.52 2.37 -17.65
N PRO A 108 19.39 2.19 -18.67
CA PRO A 108 20.15 3.31 -19.23
C PRO A 108 19.26 4.48 -19.67
N SER A 109 18.19 4.19 -20.41
CA SER A 109 17.21 5.17 -20.91
C SER A 109 16.43 5.82 -19.76
N GLY A 110 15.97 5.04 -18.78
CA GLY A 110 15.21 5.54 -17.63
C GLY A 110 16.01 6.51 -16.77
N ILE A 111 17.28 6.19 -16.49
CA ILE A 111 18.17 7.07 -15.73
C ILE A 111 18.50 8.32 -16.52
N GLU A 112 18.81 8.20 -17.82
CA GLU A 112 19.08 9.36 -18.67
C GLU A 112 17.88 10.32 -18.72
N LYS A 113 16.67 9.79 -18.92
CA LYS A 113 15.41 10.54 -18.91
C LYS A 113 15.22 11.25 -17.56
N GLY A 114 15.42 10.54 -16.44
CA GLY A 114 15.30 11.10 -15.09
C GLY A 114 16.30 12.21 -14.79
N LEU A 115 17.55 12.09 -15.28
CA LEU A 115 18.57 13.13 -15.13
C LEU A 115 18.32 14.34 -16.03
N LYS A 116 17.89 14.11 -17.28
CA LYS A 116 17.57 15.18 -18.24
C LYS A 116 16.38 16.01 -17.78
N ASN A 117 15.39 15.37 -17.17
CA ASN A 117 14.20 16.02 -16.62
C ASN A 117 14.39 16.53 -15.18
N ALA A 118 15.60 16.41 -14.61
CA ALA A 118 15.86 16.83 -13.25
C ALA A 118 15.70 18.35 -13.10
N VAL A 119 14.95 18.76 -12.08
CA VAL A 119 14.70 20.18 -11.78
C VAL A 119 15.44 20.60 -10.52
N LEU A 120 15.68 21.89 -10.33
CA LEU A 120 16.21 22.39 -9.05
C LEU A 120 15.28 21.94 -7.92
N PHE A 121 15.85 21.38 -6.84
CA PHE A 121 15.05 20.83 -5.74
C PHE A 121 14.15 21.89 -5.11
N SER A 122 14.62 23.13 -5.01
CA SER A 122 13.84 24.28 -4.52
C SER A 122 12.62 24.63 -5.40
N ARG A 123 12.57 24.16 -6.64
CA ARG A 123 11.46 24.32 -7.60
C ARG A 123 10.74 23.01 -7.90
N SER A 124 11.06 21.93 -7.17
CA SER A 124 10.38 20.65 -7.29
C SER A 124 9.05 20.65 -6.55
N ASN A 125 8.27 19.57 -6.67
CA ASN A 125 6.90 19.50 -6.16
C ASN A 125 6.84 19.44 -4.62
N THR A 126 6.88 20.60 -3.95
CA THR A 126 6.81 20.71 -2.49
C THR A 126 5.48 20.21 -1.90
N ASN A 127 4.43 20.10 -2.71
CA ASN A 127 3.15 19.54 -2.27
C ASN A 127 3.25 18.04 -1.90
N LEU A 128 4.15 17.28 -2.54
CA LEU A 128 4.46 15.91 -2.12
C LEU A 128 5.00 15.87 -0.70
N TYR A 129 5.87 16.83 -0.34
CA TYR A 129 6.37 16.94 1.04
C TYR A 129 5.28 17.38 2.01
N GLN A 130 4.40 18.30 1.64
CA GLN A 130 3.26 18.68 2.48
C GLN A 130 2.30 17.50 2.72
N SER A 131 2.05 16.68 1.70
CA SER A 131 1.28 15.44 1.84
C SER A 131 2.00 14.43 2.75
N PHE A 132 3.33 14.30 2.62
CA PHE A 132 4.15 13.48 3.50
C PHE A 132 4.03 13.94 4.96
N LEU A 133 4.17 15.24 5.23
CA LEU A 133 3.96 15.83 6.56
C LEU A 133 2.57 15.54 7.10
N GLY A 134 1.52 15.78 6.28
CA GLY A 134 0.14 15.46 6.62
C GLY A 134 -0.01 14.01 7.09
N ARG A 135 0.54 13.06 6.33
CA ARG A 135 0.47 11.64 6.68
C ARG A 135 1.15 11.37 8.02
N ILE A 136 2.44 11.71 8.17
CA ILE A 136 3.19 11.35 9.38
C ILE A 136 2.70 12.08 10.63
N ALA A 137 2.26 13.34 10.48
CA ALA A 137 1.76 14.15 11.58
C ALA A 137 0.39 13.64 12.04
N SER A 138 -0.53 13.38 11.11
CA SER A 138 -1.83 12.79 11.44
C SER A 138 -1.69 11.39 12.05
N ASP A 139 -0.80 10.54 11.52
CA ASP A 139 -0.52 9.22 12.08
C ASP A 139 -0.02 9.31 13.53
N GLN A 140 0.88 10.26 13.84
CA GLN A 140 1.41 10.47 15.19
C GLN A 140 0.33 11.05 16.13
N VAL A 141 -0.36 12.11 15.72
CA VAL A 141 -1.38 12.79 16.53
C VAL A 141 -2.54 11.86 16.86
N VAL A 142 -3.13 11.21 15.83
CA VAL A 142 -4.22 10.24 16.02
C VAL A 142 -3.73 9.02 16.81
N GLY A 143 -2.55 8.50 16.45
CA GLY A 143 -1.97 7.33 17.10
C GLY A 143 -1.77 7.54 18.60
N PHE A 144 -1.12 8.64 19.00
CA PHE A 144 -0.85 8.94 20.41
C PHE A 144 -2.13 9.30 21.17
N ALA A 145 -2.99 10.16 20.62
CA ALA A 145 -4.25 10.54 21.27
C ALA A 145 -5.13 9.30 21.54
N LEU A 146 -5.38 8.48 20.51
CA LEU A 146 -6.27 7.32 20.63
C LEU A 146 -5.63 6.18 21.42
N THR A 147 -4.31 5.99 21.34
CA THR A 147 -3.62 4.97 22.14
C THR A 147 -3.67 5.33 23.62
N SER A 148 -3.36 6.58 23.98
CA SER A 148 -3.44 7.05 25.36
C SER A 148 -4.87 6.93 25.91
N TYR A 149 -5.86 7.30 25.11
CA TYR A 149 -7.27 7.14 25.46
C TYR A 149 -7.65 5.66 25.68
N LEU A 150 -7.32 4.80 24.72
CA LEU A 150 -7.60 3.36 24.78
C LEU A 150 -6.96 2.70 26.02
N ARG A 151 -5.68 3.00 26.29
CA ARG A 151 -4.95 2.45 27.45
C ARG A 151 -5.57 2.89 28.77
N LYS A 152 -5.96 4.16 28.88
CA LYS A 152 -6.62 4.69 30.08
C LYS A 152 -8.01 4.08 30.29
N SER A 153 -8.75 3.85 29.21
CA SER A 153 -10.11 3.32 29.29
C SER A 153 -10.18 1.82 29.53
N LEU A 154 -9.22 1.05 29.00
CA LEU A 154 -9.19 -0.42 29.15
C LEU A 154 -8.18 -0.93 30.19
N ASN A 155 -7.36 -0.05 30.80
CA ASN A 155 -6.30 -0.41 31.74
C ASN A 155 -5.29 -1.44 31.20
N LEU A 156 -5.01 -1.39 29.89
CA LEU A 156 -4.09 -2.32 29.22
C LEU A 156 -2.96 -1.55 28.53
N SER A 157 -1.74 -1.64 29.05
CA SER A 157 -0.57 -0.87 28.59
C SER A 157 -0.10 -1.21 27.17
N GLU A 158 -0.35 -2.43 26.72
CA GLU A 158 0.17 -2.95 25.44
C GLU A 158 -0.69 -2.57 24.23
N LEU A 159 -1.86 -1.99 24.45
CA LEU A 159 -2.77 -1.63 23.36
C LEU A 159 -2.31 -0.38 22.62
N SER A 160 -2.67 -0.28 21.35
CA SER A 160 -2.35 0.86 20.51
C SER A 160 -3.29 0.95 19.31
N ALA A 161 -3.67 2.17 18.96
CA ALA A 161 -4.58 2.48 17.86
C ALA A 161 -3.88 3.31 16.79
N GLY A 162 -4.44 3.36 15.59
CA GLY A 162 -3.94 4.26 14.57
C GLY A 162 -4.84 4.36 13.35
N ARG A 163 -4.64 5.45 12.61
CA ARG A 163 -5.49 5.92 11.51
C ARG A 163 -5.80 4.87 10.45
N VAL A 164 -4.86 3.97 10.15
CA VAL A 164 -5.03 2.96 9.08
C VAL A 164 -5.16 1.54 9.64
N GLN A 165 -4.42 1.21 10.69
CA GLN A 165 -4.45 -0.14 11.28
C GLN A 165 -5.78 -0.47 11.96
N THR A 166 -6.42 0.50 12.63
CA THR A 166 -7.67 0.28 13.35
C THR A 166 -8.84 -0.01 12.38
N PRO A 167 -9.04 0.75 11.29
CA PRO A 167 -10.03 0.39 10.27
C PRO A 167 -9.75 -0.96 9.60
N ALA A 168 -8.48 -1.29 9.33
CA ALA A 168 -8.12 -2.60 8.77
C ALA A 168 -8.53 -3.74 9.73
N LEU A 169 -8.26 -3.59 11.03
CA LEU A 169 -8.74 -4.52 12.04
C LEU A 169 -10.28 -4.57 12.11
N ALA A 170 -10.96 -3.43 11.97
CA ALA A 170 -12.42 -3.36 11.97
C ALA A 170 -13.05 -4.20 10.85
N LEU A 171 -12.47 -4.21 9.65
CA LEU A 171 -12.91 -5.07 8.55
C LEU A 171 -12.81 -6.57 8.88
N ILE A 172 -11.71 -6.97 9.53
CA ILE A 172 -11.48 -8.35 9.95
C ILE A 172 -12.51 -8.75 11.02
N CYS A 173 -12.69 -7.91 12.05
CA CYS A 173 -13.70 -8.12 13.09
C CYS A 173 -15.12 -8.16 12.53
N GLN A 174 -15.42 -7.34 11.52
CA GLN A 174 -16.72 -7.36 10.86
C GLN A 174 -16.95 -8.67 10.11
N ARG A 175 -15.94 -9.17 9.39
CA ARG A 175 -16.04 -10.48 8.72
C ARG A 175 -16.23 -11.61 9.73
N ASP A 176 -15.54 -11.56 10.86
CA ASP A 176 -15.74 -12.52 11.96
C ASP A 176 -17.18 -12.48 12.50
N GLN A 177 -17.75 -11.28 12.65
CA GLN A 177 -19.15 -11.12 13.06
C GLN A 177 -20.12 -11.67 12.01
N GLU A 178 -19.89 -11.41 10.72
CA GLU A 178 -20.67 -11.99 9.60
C GLU A 178 -20.67 -13.52 9.64
N ILE A 179 -19.52 -14.14 9.95
CA ILE A 179 -19.38 -15.59 10.11
C ILE A 179 -20.19 -16.08 11.29
N ARG A 180 -20.02 -15.48 12.47
CA ARG A 180 -20.76 -15.89 13.68
C ARG A 180 -22.26 -15.75 13.51
N ASP A 181 -22.72 -14.70 12.83
CA ASP A 181 -24.15 -14.49 12.61
C ASP A 181 -24.71 -15.47 11.57
N PHE A 182 -23.95 -15.80 10.52
CA PHE A 182 -24.32 -16.89 9.61
C PHE A 182 -24.36 -18.23 10.34
N ASP A 183 -23.39 -18.52 11.22
CA ASP A 183 -23.30 -19.79 11.94
C ASP A 183 -24.46 -20.00 12.93
N LYS A 184 -25.03 -18.92 13.48
CA LYS A 184 -26.23 -18.96 14.34
C LYS A 184 -27.53 -19.25 13.61
N LEU A 185 -27.58 -19.05 12.29
CA LEU A 185 -28.78 -19.35 11.51
C LEU A 185 -29.11 -20.84 11.58
N ASP A 186 -30.41 -21.16 11.58
CA ASP A 186 -30.85 -22.54 11.54
C ASP A 186 -30.43 -23.21 10.22
N ALA A 187 -30.31 -24.54 10.23
CA ALA A 187 -29.85 -25.31 9.06
C ALA A 187 -30.73 -25.08 7.81
N GLU A 188 -32.01 -24.75 8.01
CA GLU A 188 -32.99 -24.45 6.97
C GLU A 188 -32.80 -23.04 6.39
N GLU A 189 -32.39 -22.08 7.21
CA GLU A 189 -32.12 -20.70 6.76
C GLU A 189 -30.83 -20.60 5.94
N LYS A 190 -29.90 -21.55 6.12
CA LYS A 190 -28.61 -21.61 5.40
C LYS A 190 -28.73 -22.19 3.98
N VAL A 191 -29.91 -22.59 3.55
CA VAL A 191 -30.11 -23.33 2.30
C VAL A 191 -31.26 -22.73 1.52
N ASP A 192 -31.19 -22.83 0.21
CA ASP A 192 -32.31 -22.63 -0.68
C ASP A 192 -32.56 -23.93 -1.46
N TYR A 193 -33.74 -24.09 -2.04
CA TYR A 193 -34.12 -25.27 -2.81
C TYR A 193 -34.38 -24.85 -4.27
N GLN A 194 -33.66 -25.46 -5.21
CA GLN A 194 -33.83 -25.21 -6.64
C GLN A 194 -34.36 -26.47 -7.31
N ILE A 195 -35.41 -26.31 -8.12
CA ILE A 195 -35.90 -27.39 -8.97
C ILE A 195 -34.97 -27.50 -10.18
N GLN A 196 -34.46 -28.70 -10.42
CA GLN A 196 -33.57 -29.03 -11.53
C GLN A 196 -34.11 -30.23 -12.29
N ALA A 197 -33.77 -30.32 -13.56
CA ALA A 197 -34.10 -31.45 -14.40
C ALA A 197 -32.84 -31.99 -15.10
N LYS A 198 -32.75 -33.31 -15.22
CA LYS A 198 -31.75 -34.02 -16.02
C LYS A 198 -32.34 -34.33 -17.39
N ILE A 199 -31.77 -33.72 -18.42
CA ILE A 199 -32.04 -34.10 -19.80
C ILE A 199 -30.88 -34.95 -20.34
N VAL A 200 -31.15 -35.76 -21.36
CA VAL A 200 -30.12 -36.56 -22.03
C VAL A 200 -29.79 -35.92 -23.37
N TYR A 201 -28.52 -35.53 -23.53
CA TYR A 201 -27.99 -34.96 -24.77
C TYR A 201 -26.67 -35.65 -25.12
N ASN A 202 -26.55 -36.18 -26.35
CA ASN A 202 -25.38 -36.95 -26.81
C ASN A 202 -24.93 -38.01 -25.80
N GLU A 203 -25.87 -38.82 -25.30
CA GLU A 203 -25.65 -39.87 -24.29
C GLU A 203 -25.14 -39.38 -22.92
N LYS A 204 -25.01 -38.06 -22.72
CA LYS A 204 -24.62 -37.43 -21.46
C LYS A 204 -25.84 -36.83 -20.74
N GLU A 205 -25.79 -36.85 -19.42
CA GLU A 205 -26.78 -36.15 -18.59
C GLU A 205 -26.41 -34.68 -18.45
N VAL A 206 -27.35 -33.79 -18.76
CA VAL A 206 -27.18 -32.35 -18.64
C VAL A 206 -28.22 -31.81 -17.66
N ILE A 207 -27.78 -30.95 -16.74
CA ILE A 207 -28.66 -30.30 -15.77
C ILE A 207 -29.21 -28.99 -16.32
N ILE A 208 -30.53 -28.88 -16.34
CA ILE A 208 -31.26 -27.63 -16.62
C ILE A 208 -31.97 -27.16 -15.35
N LYS A 209 -32.04 -25.84 -15.14
CA LYS A 209 -32.50 -25.24 -13.88
C LYS A 209 -33.84 -24.54 -14.06
N HIS A 210 -34.77 -24.71 -13.12
CA HIS A 210 -36.05 -24.00 -13.16
C HIS A 210 -35.86 -22.48 -13.09
N VAL A 211 -36.59 -21.77 -13.95
CA VAL A 211 -36.52 -20.31 -14.05
C VAL A 211 -37.93 -19.70 -14.04
N ARG A 212 -38.03 -18.49 -13.48
CA ARG A 212 -39.25 -17.67 -13.52
C ARG A 212 -38.93 -16.26 -14.00
N ALA A 213 -39.93 -15.58 -14.53
CA ALA A 213 -39.81 -14.17 -14.91
C ALA A 213 -39.65 -13.31 -13.65
N ASN A 214 -38.65 -12.43 -13.65
CA ASN A 214 -38.54 -11.37 -12.66
C ASN A 214 -39.47 -10.18 -13.01
N GLU A 215 -39.44 -9.11 -12.21
CA GLU A 215 -40.23 -7.88 -12.43
C GLU A 215 -39.96 -7.20 -13.79
N LYS A 216 -38.85 -7.51 -14.45
CA LYS A 216 -38.46 -7.00 -15.77
C LYS A 216 -38.80 -7.97 -16.91
N ASN A 217 -39.57 -9.03 -16.63
CA ASN A 217 -39.88 -10.12 -17.55
C ASN A 217 -38.65 -10.91 -18.04
N GLU A 218 -37.55 -10.91 -17.30
CA GLU A 218 -36.36 -11.71 -17.60
C GLU A 218 -36.42 -13.05 -16.85
N LEU A 219 -36.16 -14.15 -17.54
CA LEU A 219 -36.09 -15.47 -16.91
C LEU A 219 -34.81 -15.60 -16.07
N VAL A 220 -34.98 -15.79 -14.76
CA VAL A 220 -33.89 -15.96 -13.78
C VAL A 220 -34.04 -17.25 -13.00
N ASP A 221 -32.93 -17.82 -12.54
CA ASP A 221 -32.89 -18.99 -11.66
C ASP A 221 -33.87 -18.80 -10.49
N PHE A 222 -34.85 -19.69 -10.38
CA PHE A 222 -35.81 -19.65 -9.29
C PHE A 222 -35.39 -20.56 -8.14
N LYS A 223 -35.52 -20.06 -6.91
CA LYS A 223 -35.17 -20.78 -5.70
C LYS A 223 -36.29 -20.60 -4.66
N PHE A 224 -36.72 -21.71 -4.09
CA PHE A 224 -37.64 -21.76 -2.96
C PHE A 224 -36.85 -21.62 -1.67
N LYS A 225 -37.38 -20.84 -0.71
CA LYS A 225 -36.79 -20.76 0.64
C LYS A 225 -37.24 -21.92 1.52
N ASP A 226 -38.49 -22.34 1.34
CA ASP A 226 -39.11 -23.41 2.10
C ASP A 226 -39.04 -24.75 1.34
N LYS A 227 -38.72 -25.82 2.08
CA LYS A 227 -38.59 -27.17 1.51
C LYS A 227 -39.93 -27.77 1.12
N ASN A 228 -40.99 -27.51 1.89
CA ASN A 228 -42.32 -28.06 1.65
C ASN A 228 -42.93 -27.41 0.40
N GLU A 229 -42.77 -26.10 0.24
CA GLU A 229 -43.16 -25.40 -1.00
C GLU A 229 -42.46 -25.99 -2.23
N ALA A 230 -41.15 -26.24 -2.15
CA ALA A 230 -40.40 -26.86 -3.24
C ALA A 230 -40.87 -28.30 -3.51
N SER A 231 -41.21 -29.05 -2.46
CA SER A 231 -41.67 -30.45 -2.54
C SER A 231 -43.05 -30.54 -3.18
N GLN A 232 -43.97 -29.69 -2.76
CA GLN A 232 -45.30 -29.60 -3.34
C GLN A 232 -45.24 -29.21 -4.81
N PHE A 233 -44.43 -28.20 -5.15
CA PHE A 233 -44.21 -27.82 -6.54
C PHE A 233 -43.61 -28.96 -7.39
N LEU A 234 -42.69 -29.76 -6.83
CA LEU A 234 -42.12 -30.91 -7.52
C LEU A 234 -43.16 -32.02 -7.76
N GLU A 235 -44.03 -32.29 -6.77
CA GLU A 235 -45.11 -33.28 -6.89
C GLU A 235 -46.09 -32.89 -8.00
N ASP A 236 -46.55 -31.64 -8.00
CA ASP A 236 -47.43 -31.10 -9.05
C ASP A 236 -46.78 -31.19 -10.44
N LEU A 237 -45.46 -30.92 -10.51
CA LEU A 237 -44.71 -31.01 -11.76
C LEU A 237 -44.54 -32.47 -12.22
N LYS A 238 -44.45 -33.44 -11.30
CA LYS A 238 -44.33 -34.88 -11.62
C LYS A 238 -45.65 -35.54 -12.03
N ASP A 239 -46.79 -35.03 -11.59
CA ASP A 239 -48.10 -35.63 -11.87
C ASP A 239 -48.44 -35.65 -13.37
N GLY A 240 -48.41 -36.81 -14.03
CA GLY A 240 -48.57 -36.87 -15.50
C GLY A 240 -47.38 -36.31 -16.28
N LEU A 241 -46.18 -36.32 -15.70
CA LEU A 241 -44.94 -35.93 -16.38
C LEU A 241 -44.58 -36.93 -17.50
N GLY A 242 -44.40 -36.42 -18.71
CA GLY A 242 -43.89 -37.20 -19.85
C GLY A 242 -42.38 -37.43 -19.80
N SER A 243 -41.85 -38.24 -20.73
CA SER A 243 -40.42 -38.58 -20.84
C SER A 243 -39.61 -37.62 -21.70
N MET A 244 -40.20 -36.51 -22.14
CA MET A 244 -39.57 -35.55 -23.05
C MET A 244 -39.70 -34.13 -22.50
N SER A 245 -38.68 -33.33 -22.74
CA SER A 245 -38.70 -31.87 -22.64
C SER A 245 -38.66 -31.28 -24.05
N VAL A 246 -39.13 -30.05 -24.23
CA VAL A 246 -39.09 -29.37 -25.54
C VAL A 246 -38.20 -28.15 -25.44
N LEU A 247 -37.19 -28.05 -26.32
CA LEU A 247 -36.39 -26.84 -26.44
C LEU A 247 -37.20 -25.78 -27.18
N VAL A 248 -37.60 -24.71 -26.49
CA VAL A 248 -38.48 -23.67 -27.05
C VAL A 248 -37.74 -22.41 -27.46
N SER A 249 -36.51 -22.21 -26.99
CA SER A 249 -35.69 -21.09 -27.40
C SER A 249 -34.21 -21.40 -27.32
N VAL A 250 -33.46 -20.99 -28.34
CA VAL A 250 -32.00 -21.00 -28.34
C VAL A 250 -31.51 -19.59 -28.68
N LYS A 251 -30.90 -18.93 -27.71
CA LYS A 251 -30.26 -17.63 -27.94
C LYS A 251 -28.74 -17.82 -27.95
N GLU A 252 -28.15 -17.62 -29.12
CA GLU A 252 -26.70 -17.51 -29.28
C GLU A 252 -26.27 -16.04 -29.22
N SER A 253 -25.21 -15.77 -28.47
CA SER A 253 -24.61 -14.44 -28.40
C SER A 253 -23.09 -14.54 -28.26
N LEU A 254 -22.38 -13.54 -28.76
CA LEU A 254 -20.95 -13.44 -28.53
C LEU A 254 -20.70 -12.85 -27.15
N SER A 255 -19.90 -13.55 -26.34
CA SER A 255 -19.36 -13.03 -25.09
C SER A 255 -17.84 -13.00 -25.18
N ASN A 256 -17.22 -12.06 -24.49
CA ASN A 256 -15.77 -11.97 -24.43
C ASN A 256 -15.28 -12.00 -22.98
N LYS A 257 -14.02 -12.41 -22.81
CA LYS A 257 -13.26 -12.32 -21.58
C LYS A 257 -12.03 -11.47 -21.88
N GLU A 258 -11.89 -10.36 -21.17
CA GLU A 258 -10.75 -9.47 -21.34
C GLU A 258 -9.53 -10.00 -20.58
N PRO A 259 -8.31 -9.78 -21.09
CA PRO A 259 -7.12 -10.02 -20.29
C PRO A 259 -7.12 -9.14 -19.04
N LYS A 260 -6.44 -9.61 -17.99
CA LYS A 260 -6.20 -8.78 -16.82
C LYS A 260 -5.40 -7.55 -17.22
N LYS A 261 -5.82 -6.40 -16.70
CA LYS A 261 -5.08 -5.13 -16.85
C LYS A 261 -3.66 -5.23 -16.26
N PRO A 262 -2.74 -4.34 -16.66
CA PRO A 262 -1.41 -4.24 -16.07
C PRO A 262 -1.47 -4.14 -14.54
N PHE A 263 -0.48 -4.72 -13.88
CA PHE A 263 -0.47 -4.78 -12.43
C PHE A 263 -0.30 -3.41 -11.78
N THR A 264 -1.17 -3.14 -10.82
CA THR A 264 -0.89 -2.23 -9.70
C THR A 264 -0.25 -3.03 -8.56
N THR A 265 0.23 -2.36 -7.51
CA THR A 265 0.79 -3.04 -6.33
C THR A 265 -0.22 -3.98 -5.69
N SER A 266 -1.48 -3.55 -5.52
CA SER A 266 -2.52 -4.37 -4.90
C SER A 266 -2.78 -5.66 -5.67
N LYS A 267 -2.89 -5.55 -7.00
CA LYS A 267 -3.12 -6.69 -7.91
C LYS A 267 -1.93 -7.63 -7.95
N LEU A 268 -0.70 -7.10 -8.02
CA LEU A 268 0.51 -7.93 -7.98
C LEU A 268 0.57 -8.70 -6.67
N LEU A 269 0.45 -8.02 -5.53
CA LEU A 269 0.53 -8.67 -4.21
C LEU A 269 -0.56 -9.73 -4.03
N SER A 270 -1.79 -9.41 -4.46
CA SER A 270 -2.92 -10.35 -4.43
C SER A 270 -2.68 -11.59 -5.28
N GLN A 271 -2.34 -11.40 -6.56
CA GLN A 271 -2.17 -12.51 -7.50
C GLN A 271 -0.92 -13.34 -7.16
N ALA A 272 0.20 -12.70 -6.86
CA ALA A 272 1.43 -13.40 -6.46
C ALA A 272 1.24 -14.17 -5.16
N SER A 273 0.51 -13.64 -4.16
CA SER A 273 0.25 -14.38 -2.92
C SER A 273 -0.62 -15.61 -3.17
N LYS A 274 -1.61 -15.51 -4.08
CA LYS A 274 -2.43 -16.67 -4.49
C LYS A 274 -1.59 -17.74 -5.21
N VAL A 275 -0.75 -17.34 -6.17
CA VAL A 275 0.01 -18.24 -7.03
C VAL A 275 1.22 -18.84 -6.31
N LEU A 276 2.05 -17.98 -5.70
CA LEU A 276 3.31 -18.38 -5.05
C LEU A 276 3.10 -18.88 -3.61
N LYS A 277 1.91 -18.65 -3.02
CA LYS A 277 1.54 -19.08 -1.65
C LYS A 277 2.48 -18.54 -0.56
N ILE A 278 3.07 -17.38 -0.78
CA ILE A 278 3.93 -16.67 0.18
C ILE A 278 3.27 -15.36 0.68
N PRO A 279 3.70 -14.83 1.84
CA PRO A 279 3.19 -13.57 2.36
C PRO A 279 3.50 -12.37 1.46
N THR A 280 2.63 -11.36 1.49
CA THR A 280 2.72 -10.17 0.63
C THR A 280 3.94 -9.32 0.93
N LYS A 281 4.43 -9.35 2.16
CA LYS A 281 5.71 -8.72 2.54
C LYS A 281 6.91 -9.31 1.80
N GLU A 282 6.96 -10.63 1.67
CA GLU A 282 8.02 -11.31 0.94
C GLU A 282 7.93 -11.00 -0.55
N ILE A 283 6.71 -10.99 -1.11
CA ILE A 283 6.48 -10.58 -2.51
C ILE A 283 6.94 -9.14 -2.75
N ALA A 284 6.63 -8.21 -1.85
CA ALA A 284 7.07 -6.83 -1.97
C ALA A 284 8.60 -6.72 -1.94
N GLN A 285 9.30 -7.53 -1.13
CA GLN A 285 10.76 -7.60 -1.11
C GLN A 285 11.32 -8.16 -2.42
N LEU A 286 10.73 -9.22 -2.97
CA LEU A 286 11.12 -9.79 -4.26
C LEU A 286 10.90 -8.79 -5.40
N ALA A 287 9.75 -8.11 -5.43
CA ALA A 287 9.47 -7.06 -6.42
C ALA A 287 10.45 -5.88 -6.30
N GLN A 288 10.82 -5.47 -5.07
CA GLN A 288 11.88 -4.49 -4.86
C GLN A 288 13.20 -4.96 -5.47
N LYS A 289 13.62 -6.22 -5.23
CA LYS A 289 14.84 -6.78 -5.83
C LYS A 289 14.79 -6.74 -7.37
N LEU A 290 13.66 -7.14 -7.97
CA LEU A 290 13.48 -7.12 -9.43
C LEU A 290 13.57 -5.70 -10.00
N PHE A 291 12.97 -4.71 -9.33
CA PHE A 291 13.05 -3.31 -9.71
C PHE A 291 14.49 -2.77 -9.62
N GLU A 292 15.20 -3.08 -8.53
CA GLU A 292 16.59 -2.66 -8.31
C GLU A 292 17.55 -3.30 -9.32
N ALA A 293 17.25 -4.52 -9.78
CA ALA A 293 17.96 -5.21 -10.85
C ALA A 293 17.67 -4.64 -12.25
N GLY A 294 16.66 -3.76 -12.38
CA GLY A 294 16.24 -3.16 -13.65
C GLY A 294 15.37 -4.05 -14.52
N LEU A 295 14.74 -5.09 -13.94
CA LEU A 295 13.91 -6.05 -14.66
C LEU A 295 12.45 -5.61 -14.79
N ILE A 296 11.95 -4.85 -13.81
CA ILE A 296 10.58 -4.32 -13.78
C ILE A 296 10.58 -2.83 -13.48
N THR A 297 9.46 -2.16 -13.77
CA THR A 297 9.19 -0.78 -13.34
C THR A 297 8.97 -0.66 -11.83
N TYR A 298 8.86 0.58 -11.34
CA TYR A 298 8.62 0.85 -9.93
C TYR A 298 7.36 0.13 -9.39
N HIS A 299 7.58 -0.84 -8.51
CA HIS A 299 6.54 -1.75 -8.01
C HIS A 299 5.51 -1.14 -7.02
N ARG A 300 5.68 0.11 -6.57
CA ARG A 300 4.75 0.80 -5.66
C ARG A 300 3.93 1.83 -6.44
N THR A 301 2.89 1.34 -7.09
CA THR A 301 2.07 2.08 -8.04
C THR A 301 0.61 1.66 -7.90
N ASP A 302 -0.29 2.62 -7.97
CA ASP A 302 -1.74 2.44 -8.10
C ASP A 302 -2.20 2.67 -9.55
N SER A 303 -1.27 2.83 -10.48
CA SER A 303 -1.53 3.11 -11.88
C SER A 303 -1.52 1.84 -12.73
N GLU A 304 -2.44 1.78 -13.68
CA GLU A 304 -2.49 0.77 -14.74
C GLU A 304 -1.81 1.25 -16.03
N PHE A 305 -1.34 2.51 -16.05
CA PHE A 305 -0.79 3.19 -17.23
C PHE A 305 0.48 2.53 -17.78
N LEU A 306 0.61 2.51 -19.10
CA LEU A 306 1.82 2.09 -19.80
C LEU A 306 2.31 3.27 -20.66
N SER A 307 3.61 3.57 -20.64
CA SER A 307 4.13 4.69 -21.43
C SER A 307 4.00 4.44 -22.94
N PRO A 308 3.72 5.48 -23.74
CA PRO A 308 3.68 5.37 -25.20
C PRO A 308 4.97 4.79 -25.79
N GLU A 309 6.13 5.16 -25.21
CA GLU A 309 7.41 4.62 -25.61
C GLU A 309 7.48 3.09 -25.41
N TYR A 310 7.02 2.60 -24.26
CA TYR A 310 6.98 1.17 -23.98
C TYR A 310 5.95 0.44 -24.85
N LEU A 311 4.75 1.02 -25.05
CA LEU A 311 3.74 0.41 -25.91
C LEU A 311 4.23 0.22 -27.34
N LYS A 312 4.99 1.18 -27.87
CA LYS A 312 5.62 1.07 -29.20
C LYS A 312 6.72 0.00 -29.24
N GLU A 313 7.58 -0.06 -28.22
CA GLU A 313 8.60 -1.11 -28.10
C GLU A 313 7.95 -2.51 -28.03
N HIS A 314 6.88 -2.61 -27.25
CA HIS A 314 6.09 -3.83 -27.08
C HIS A 314 5.39 -4.24 -28.37
N GLU A 315 4.76 -3.31 -29.09
CA GLU A 315 4.13 -3.57 -30.40
C GLU A 315 5.13 -4.18 -31.38
N VAL A 316 6.26 -3.49 -31.61
CA VAL A 316 7.31 -3.94 -32.55
C VAL A 316 7.82 -5.34 -32.20
N PHE A 317 8.01 -5.63 -30.92
CA PHE A 317 8.51 -6.93 -30.49
C PHE A 317 7.43 -8.02 -30.56
N PHE A 318 6.29 -7.83 -29.90
CA PHE A 318 5.30 -8.89 -29.70
C PHE A 318 4.40 -9.13 -30.90
N GLU A 319 4.06 -8.11 -31.69
CA GLU A 319 3.31 -8.32 -32.93
C GLU A 319 4.09 -9.20 -33.91
N SER A 320 5.42 -9.09 -33.94
CA SER A 320 6.28 -9.92 -34.79
C SER A 320 6.30 -11.40 -34.38
N ILE A 321 6.08 -11.70 -33.08
CA ILE A 321 6.15 -13.06 -32.53
C ILE A 321 4.75 -13.69 -32.46
N TYR A 322 3.74 -12.93 -32.07
CA TYR A 322 2.36 -13.39 -31.83
C TYR A 322 1.32 -12.49 -32.53
N PRO A 323 1.35 -12.35 -33.87
CA PRO A 323 0.50 -11.42 -34.62
C PRO A 323 -1.00 -11.72 -34.50
N SER A 324 -1.37 -13.00 -34.34
CA SER A 324 -2.77 -13.43 -34.15
C SER A 324 -3.34 -13.05 -32.77
N VAL A 325 -2.47 -12.82 -31.80
CA VAL A 325 -2.84 -12.60 -30.38
C VAL A 325 -2.65 -11.15 -29.96
N TYR A 326 -1.72 -10.42 -30.56
CA TYR A 326 -1.44 -9.03 -30.19
C TYR A 326 -2.65 -8.09 -30.43
N GLN A 327 -2.83 -7.14 -29.50
CA GLN A 327 -3.75 -6.03 -29.62
C GLN A 327 -3.24 -4.83 -28.80
N TYR A 328 -2.95 -3.71 -29.47
CA TYR A 328 -2.61 -2.45 -28.82
C TYR A 328 -3.74 -2.01 -27.87
N ARG A 329 -3.41 -1.81 -26.60
CA ARG A 329 -4.35 -1.39 -25.55
C ARG A 329 -3.75 -0.29 -24.70
N GLU A 330 -4.45 0.83 -24.64
CA GLU A 330 -4.11 1.92 -23.74
C GLU A 330 -4.79 1.77 -22.40
N TYR A 331 -4.00 1.98 -21.36
CA TYR A 331 -4.47 2.01 -19.99
C TYR A 331 -4.23 3.40 -19.42
N LYS A 332 -5.19 3.92 -18.67
CA LYS A 332 -5.10 5.25 -18.04
C LYS A 332 -4.81 5.08 -16.55
N ALA A 333 -4.09 6.03 -15.99
CA ALA A 333 -3.98 6.14 -14.53
C ALA A 333 -5.38 6.35 -13.93
N GLY A 334 -5.62 5.77 -12.75
CA GLY A 334 -6.88 5.99 -12.03
C GLY A 334 -7.05 7.45 -11.60
N LYS A 335 -8.29 7.92 -11.40
CA LYS A 335 -8.60 9.30 -10.97
C LYS A 335 -7.89 9.74 -9.67
N ASN A 336 -7.52 8.78 -8.82
CA ASN A 336 -6.85 8.99 -7.54
C ASN A 336 -5.38 8.56 -7.55
N SER A 337 -4.81 8.24 -8.73
CA SER A 337 -3.42 7.81 -8.81
C SER A 337 -2.47 8.92 -8.37
N GLN A 338 -1.45 8.57 -7.59
CA GLN A 338 -0.59 9.55 -6.91
C GLN A 338 0.26 10.43 -7.84
N ALA A 339 0.33 10.10 -9.13
CA ALA A 339 0.65 11.05 -10.20
C ALA A 339 0.31 10.39 -11.56
N GLU A 340 -0.02 11.19 -12.56
CA GLU A 340 -0.12 10.73 -13.95
C GLU A 340 1.20 10.15 -14.50
N ALA A 341 2.32 10.33 -13.78
CA ALA A 341 3.66 9.87 -14.15
C ALA A 341 4.01 8.44 -13.67
N HIS A 342 3.13 7.74 -12.94
CA HIS A 342 3.43 6.38 -12.48
C HIS A 342 2.96 5.37 -13.52
N GLU A 343 3.88 4.52 -13.98
CA GLU A 343 3.55 3.37 -14.82
C GLU A 343 3.05 2.20 -13.96
N ALA A 344 2.36 1.27 -14.60
CA ALA A 344 2.04 -0.05 -14.06
C ALA A 344 3.31 -0.86 -13.79
N ILE A 345 3.17 -1.92 -13.01
CA ILE A 345 4.23 -2.90 -12.79
C ILE A 345 4.30 -3.82 -14.00
N ARG A 346 5.33 -3.63 -14.81
CA ARG A 346 5.60 -4.35 -16.06
C ARG A 346 7.08 -4.69 -16.18
N ILE A 347 7.43 -5.57 -17.11
CA ILE A 347 8.84 -5.77 -17.49
C ILE A 347 9.41 -4.49 -18.12
N THR A 348 10.71 -4.23 -17.90
CA THR A 348 11.37 -3.03 -18.44
C THR A 348 11.53 -3.08 -19.95
N HIS A 349 11.90 -4.25 -20.48
CA HIS A 349 12.10 -4.48 -21.91
C HIS A 349 11.36 -5.74 -22.39
N PRO A 350 10.70 -5.70 -23.56
CA PRO A 350 10.23 -6.89 -24.26
C PRO A 350 11.35 -7.89 -24.53
N HIS A 351 11.09 -9.16 -24.26
CA HIS A 351 11.97 -10.28 -24.63
C HIS A 351 11.15 -11.55 -24.84
N ALA A 352 11.72 -12.57 -25.48
CA ALA A 352 11.02 -13.83 -25.71
C ALA A 352 10.92 -14.66 -24.42
N LEU A 353 9.89 -15.49 -24.32
CA LEU A 353 9.65 -16.34 -23.15
C LEU A 353 10.84 -17.26 -22.85
N LYS A 354 11.47 -17.83 -23.89
CA LYS A 354 12.65 -18.69 -23.77
C LYS A 354 13.87 -18.01 -23.15
N ASP A 355 13.94 -16.69 -23.20
CA ASP A 355 15.07 -15.90 -22.71
C ASP A 355 14.85 -15.42 -21.26
N LEU A 356 13.69 -15.70 -20.66
CA LEU A 356 13.29 -15.20 -19.34
C LEU A 356 14.34 -15.51 -18.25
N GLU A 357 14.77 -16.77 -18.14
CA GLU A 357 15.77 -17.18 -17.15
C GLU A 357 17.12 -16.51 -17.40
N LYS A 358 17.52 -16.37 -18.67
CA LYS A 358 18.77 -15.70 -19.05
C LYS A 358 18.74 -14.23 -18.66
N VAL A 359 17.65 -13.51 -18.96
CA VAL A 359 17.47 -12.09 -18.61
C VAL A 359 17.56 -11.90 -17.10
N CYS A 360 16.95 -12.77 -16.30
CA CYS A 360 17.08 -12.73 -14.85
C CYS A 360 18.51 -13.04 -14.38
N SER A 361 19.16 -14.07 -14.93
CA SER A 361 20.52 -14.45 -14.58
C SER A 361 21.53 -13.34 -14.89
N ASP A 362 21.42 -12.68 -16.05
CA ASP A 362 22.26 -11.55 -16.45
C ASP A 362 22.09 -10.35 -15.49
N ALA A 363 20.90 -10.23 -14.88
CA ALA A 363 20.60 -9.25 -13.84
C ALA A 363 20.93 -9.73 -12.41
N LYS A 364 21.63 -10.87 -12.27
CA LYS A 364 22.01 -11.52 -11.00
C LYS A 364 20.81 -11.94 -10.13
N ILE A 365 19.69 -12.28 -10.76
CA ILE A 365 18.51 -12.85 -10.11
C ILE A 365 18.46 -14.35 -10.42
N SER A 366 18.78 -15.18 -9.42
CA SER A 366 18.77 -16.65 -9.53
C SER A 366 17.86 -17.34 -8.50
N GLU A 367 17.22 -16.56 -7.62
CA GLU A 367 16.29 -17.08 -6.61
C GLU A 367 14.98 -17.56 -7.28
N GLU A 368 14.58 -18.81 -7.04
CA GLU A 368 13.42 -19.43 -7.71
C GLU A 368 12.12 -18.63 -7.52
N LEU A 369 11.87 -18.11 -6.31
CA LEU A 369 10.69 -17.29 -6.03
C LEU A 369 10.73 -15.95 -6.79
N ALA A 370 11.91 -15.36 -6.97
CA ALA A 370 12.06 -14.14 -7.76
C ALA A 370 11.81 -14.40 -9.24
N LEU A 371 12.27 -15.55 -9.77
CA LEU A 371 12.01 -15.98 -11.15
C LEU A 371 10.51 -16.19 -11.39
N LYS A 372 9.81 -16.90 -10.48
CA LYS A 372 8.36 -17.10 -10.59
C LYS A 372 7.58 -15.78 -10.49
N LEU A 373 8.01 -14.86 -9.62
CA LEU A 373 7.39 -13.53 -9.55
C LEU A 373 7.62 -12.74 -10.84
N TYR A 374 8.82 -12.80 -11.41
CA TYR A 374 9.12 -12.16 -12.69
C TYR A 374 8.29 -12.75 -13.84
N GLN A 375 8.16 -14.08 -13.90
CA GLN A 375 7.30 -14.77 -14.86
C GLN A 375 5.84 -14.35 -14.76
N LEU A 376 5.33 -14.14 -13.53
CA LEU A 376 3.98 -13.64 -13.32
C LEU A 376 3.80 -12.20 -13.86
N ILE A 377 4.77 -11.32 -13.62
CA ILE A 377 4.77 -9.94 -14.13
C ILE A 377 4.91 -9.94 -15.66
N TYR A 378 5.78 -10.79 -16.21
CA TYR A 378 5.94 -11.00 -17.65
C TYR A 378 4.61 -11.41 -18.28
N ALA A 379 3.95 -12.46 -17.76
CA ALA A 379 2.67 -12.94 -18.27
C ALA A 379 1.60 -11.86 -18.28
N ASN A 380 1.45 -11.12 -17.16
CA ASN A 380 0.49 -10.03 -17.08
C ASN A 380 0.79 -8.91 -18.08
N THR A 381 2.06 -8.56 -18.26
CA THR A 381 2.48 -7.53 -19.21
C THR A 381 2.06 -7.91 -20.63
N ILE A 382 2.38 -9.13 -21.08
CA ILE A 382 2.11 -9.56 -22.45
C ILE A 382 0.61 -9.77 -22.68
N CYS A 383 -0.07 -10.42 -21.72
CA CYS A 383 -1.52 -10.64 -21.81
C CYS A 383 -2.30 -9.32 -21.83
N SER A 384 -1.84 -8.29 -21.12
CA SER A 384 -2.49 -6.98 -21.13
C SER A 384 -2.51 -6.31 -22.51
N GLN A 385 -1.63 -6.72 -23.43
CA GLN A 385 -1.56 -6.26 -24.82
C GLN A 385 -2.03 -7.34 -25.80
N SER A 386 -2.89 -8.25 -25.35
CA SER A 386 -3.43 -9.34 -26.15
C SER A 386 -4.94 -9.18 -26.43
N ARG A 387 -5.43 -9.89 -27.45
CA ARG A 387 -6.85 -9.96 -27.80
C ARG A 387 -7.68 -10.62 -26.71
N ASN A 388 -8.95 -10.26 -26.65
CA ASN A 388 -9.92 -10.94 -25.79
C ASN A 388 -10.03 -12.42 -26.18
N ALA A 389 -10.31 -13.28 -25.19
CA ALA A 389 -10.85 -14.59 -25.48
C ALA A 389 -12.33 -14.43 -25.87
N LEU A 390 -12.75 -15.04 -26.98
CA LEU A 390 -14.12 -14.98 -27.48
C LEU A 390 -14.82 -16.31 -27.27
N TYR A 391 -16.08 -16.24 -26.84
CA TYR A 391 -16.93 -17.41 -26.60
C TYR A 391 -18.29 -17.23 -27.27
N ASN A 392 -18.81 -18.31 -27.85
CA ASN A 392 -20.24 -18.41 -28.16
C ASN A 392 -20.97 -18.76 -26.87
N GLN A 393 -21.79 -17.84 -26.37
CA GLN A 393 -22.67 -18.05 -25.22
C GLN A 393 -24.04 -18.50 -25.71
N TYR A 394 -24.50 -19.64 -25.19
CA TYR A 394 -25.81 -20.20 -25.47
C TYR A 394 -26.70 -20.10 -24.22
N ASP A 395 -27.88 -19.54 -24.39
CA ASP A 395 -28.97 -19.55 -23.42
C ASP A 395 -30.15 -20.34 -24.01
N CYS A 396 -30.35 -21.54 -23.51
CA CYS A 396 -31.39 -22.46 -23.99
C CYS A 396 -32.53 -22.54 -22.99
N ILE A 397 -33.77 -22.37 -23.46
CA ILE A 397 -34.97 -22.50 -22.64
C ILE A 397 -35.73 -23.75 -23.05
N PHE A 398 -35.88 -24.66 -22.11
CA PHE A 398 -36.67 -25.87 -22.24
C PHE A 398 -38.01 -25.70 -21.53
N LYS A 399 -39.07 -26.25 -22.12
CA LYS A 399 -40.35 -26.44 -21.47
C LYS A 399 -40.50 -27.86 -20.97
N ILE A 400 -40.88 -27.99 -19.71
CA ILE A 400 -41.37 -29.22 -19.10
C ILE A 400 -42.76 -28.88 -18.60
N LYS A 401 -43.79 -29.38 -19.29
CA LYS A 401 -45.18 -28.91 -19.16
C LYS A 401 -45.25 -27.38 -19.30
N SER A 402 -45.89 -26.68 -18.36
CA SER A 402 -46.00 -25.22 -18.32
C SER A 402 -44.72 -24.52 -17.86
N GLU A 403 -43.80 -25.24 -17.21
CA GLU A 403 -42.65 -24.67 -16.52
C GLU A 403 -41.44 -24.50 -17.44
N SER A 404 -40.69 -23.43 -17.20
CA SER A 404 -39.49 -23.10 -17.97
C SER A 404 -38.23 -23.52 -17.22
N PHE A 405 -37.30 -24.13 -17.95
CA PHE A 405 -35.99 -24.53 -17.45
C PHE A 405 -34.90 -23.96 -18.35
N LYS A 406 -33.80 -23.50 -17.76
CA LYS A 406 -32.70 -22.85 -18.48
C LYS A 406 -31.41 -23.66 -18.39
N LEU A 407 -30.70 -23.69 -19.51
CA LEU A 407 -29.32 -24.14 -19.63
C LEU A 407 -28.49 -22.99 -20.20
N SER A 408 -27.42 -22.61 -19.52
CA SER A 408 -26.48 -21.59 -19.98
C SER A 408 -25.07 -22.15 -19.99
N PHE A 409 -24.38 -22.06 -21.13
CA PHE A 409 -22.99 -22.49 -21.27
C PHE A 409 -22.26 -21.66 -22.34
N LYS A 410 -20.94 -21.82 -22.39
CA LYS A 410 -20.06 -21.07 -23.30
C LYS A 410 -19.12 -22.02 -24.01
N LEU A 411 -18.99 -21.87 -25.33
CA LEU A 411 -18.00 -22.58 -26.13
C LEU A 411 -16.91 -21.61 -26.55
N LEU A 412 -15.65 -21.97 -26.28
CA LEU A 412 -14.49 -21.16 -26.67
C LEU A 412 -14.42 -21.09 -28.20
N LYS A 413 -14.45 -19.87 -28.74
CA LYS A 413 -14.37 -19.58 -30.17
C LYS A 413 -12.96 -19.17 -30.58
N GLU A 414 -12.37 -18.24 -29.82
CA GLU A 414 -11.00 -17.75 -30.04
C GLU A 414 -10.30 -17.60 -28.70
N LYS A 415 -9.05 -18.10 -28.60
CA LYS A 415 -8.28 -18.10 -27.35
C LYS A 415 -7.84 -16.70 -26.92
N GLY A 416 -7.44 -15.84 -27.86
CA GLY A 416 -6.84 -14.55 -27.54
C GLY A 416 -5.70 -14.69 -26.53
N PHE A 417 -5.72 -13.89 -25.46
CA PHE A 417 -4.71 -13.92 -24.40
C PHE A 417 -4.53 -15.29 -23.70
N LEU A 418 -5.53 -16.18 -23.74
CA LEU A 418 -5.42 -17.53 -23.14
C LEU A 418 -4.32 -18.36 -23.81
N GLU A 419 -4.02 -18.10 -25.09
CA GLU A 419 -2.90 -18.74 -25.79
C GLU A 419 -1.56 -18.41 -25.14
N ILE A 420 -1.37 -17.16 -24.70
CA ILE A 420 -0.15 -16.72 -24.00
C ILE A 420 -0.10 -17.30 -22.58
N GLU A 421 -1.24 -17.33 -21.87
CA GLU A 421 -1.29 -17.96 -20.55
C GLU A 421 -0.94 -19.45 -20.62
N GLU A 422 -1.44 -20.18 -21.64
CA GLU A 422 -1.12 -21.60 -21.86
C GLU A 422 0.37 -21.82 -22.11
N LEU A 423 1.02 -20.92 -22.87
CA LEU A 423 2.46 -21.00 -23.16
C LEU A 423 3.31 -20.78 -21.90
N ILE A 424 2.86 -19.93 -20.98
CA ILE A 424 3.66 -19.54 -19.80
C ILE A 424 3.42 -20.48 -18.61
N GLN A 425 2.15 -20.85 -18.35
CA GLN A 425 1.75 -21.63 -17.17
C GLN A 425 1.57 -23.13 -17.48
N GLY A 426 1.45 -23.50 -18.75
CA GLY A 426 1.14 -24.86 -19.19
C GLY A 426 -0.37 -25.15 -19.15
N LYS A 427 -0.83 -26.01 -20.06
CA LYS A 427 -2.26 -26.33 -20.26
C LYS A 427 -2.94 -26.91 -19.02
N GLU A 428 -2.23 -27.70 -18.21
CA GLU A 428 -2.79 -28.38 -17.04
C GLU A 428 -3.14 -27.45 -15.88
N GLU A 429 -2.53 -26.26 -15.80
CA GLU A 429 -2.84 -25.28 -14.74
C GLU A 429 -4.11 -24.47 -15.07
N LEU A 430 -4.37 -24.19 -16.34
CA LEU A 430 -5.55 -23.41 -16.79
C LEU A 430 -6.85 -24.21 -16.72
N ASN A 431 -6.82 -25.49 -17.06
CA ASN A 431 -7.99 -26.38 -17.01
C ASN A 431 -8.52 -26.61 -15.57
N LYS A 432 -7.77 -26.21 -14.53
CA LYS A 432 -8.22 -26.28 -13.12
C LYS A 432 -9.06 -25.08 -12.71
N GLU A 433 -8.92 -23.93 -13.39
CA GLU A 433 -9.67 -22.71 -13.08
C GLU A 433 -10.92 -22.54 -13.97
N GLU A 434 -10.92 -23.10 -15.18
CA GLU A 434 -12.07 -23.07 -16.08
C GLU A 434 -12.90 -24.35 -15.97
N GLN A 435 -14.13 -24.25 -15.46
CA GLN A 435 -15.14 -25.28 -15.69
C GLN A 435 -15.51 -25.24 -17.17
N GLU A 436 -14.73 -25.91 -18.03
CA GLU A 436 -15.16 -26.17 -19.40
C GLU A 436 -16.52 -26.85 -19.36
N SER A 437 -17.47 -26.36 -20.16
CA SER A 437 -18.78 -26.99 -20.26
C SER A 437 -18.62 -28.38 -20.87
N GLU A 438 -19.17 -29.41 -20.23
CA GLU A 438 -19.18 -30.80 -20.74
C GLU A 438 -19.92 -30.98 -22.08
N ILE A 439 -20.60 -29.90 -22.51
CA ILE A 439 -21.30 -29.78 -23.78
C ILE A 439 -20.28 -29.33 -24.82
N GLU A 440 -19.80 -30.28 -25.61
CA GLU A 440 -19.07 -30.01 -26.83
C GLU A 440 -20.03 -30.07 -28.02
N ASN A 441 -19.87 -29.17 -29.00
CA ASN A 441 -20.63 -29.16 -30.25
C ASN A 441 -22.16 -29.18 -30.04
N PHE A 442 -22.72 -28.10 -29.53
CA PHE A 442 -24.17 -27.96 -29.35
C PHE A 442 -24.91 -27.89 -30.70
N LEU A 443 -25.81 -28.84 -30.95
CA LEU A 443 -26.51 -29.01 -32.24
C LEU A 443 -28.04 -28.88 -32.15
N LEU A 444 -28.61 -28.67 -30.95
CA LEU A 444 -30.06 -28.63 -30.78
C LEU A 444 -30.67 -27.35 -31.38
N LYS A 445 -31.89 -27.48 -31.91
CA LYS A 445 -32.68 -26.41 -32.51
C LYS A 445 -34.01 -26.23 -31.76
N GLU A 446 -34.62 -25.07 -31.94
CA GLU A 446 -35.96 -24.82 -31.42
C GLU A 446 -36.95 -25.88 -31.94
N ASN A 447 -37.83 -26.31 -31.04
CA ASN A 447 -38.79 -27.40 -31.16
C ASN A 447 -38.21 -28.82 -31.10
N ASP A 448 -36.91 -28.99 -30.89
CA ASP A 448 -36.35 -30.31 -30.63
C ASP A 448 -36.91 -30.88 -29.32
N SER A 449 -37.34 -32.14 -29.39
CA SER A 449 -37.74 -32.92 -28.22
C SER A 449 -36.52 -33.61 -27.64
N VAL A 450 -36.18 -33.30 -26.38
CA VAL A 450 -35.00 -33.82 -25.70
C VAL A 450 -35.43 -34.74 -24.55
N PRO A 451 -34.91 -35.98 -24.46
CA PRO A 451 -35.30 -36.92 -23.42
C PRO A 451 -35.10 -36.33 -22.01
N LEU A 452 -36.15 -36.43 -21.20
CA LEU A 452 -36.16 -36.02 -19.80
C LEU A 452 -36.01 -37.27 -18.93
N LYS A 453 -34.92 -37.34 -18.17
CA LYS A 453 -34.61 -38.46 -17.29
C LYS A 453 -35.24 -38.32 -15.92
N GLU A 454 -35.12 -37.13 -15.33
CA GLU A 454 -35.51 -36.88 -13.94
C GLU A 454 -35.78 -35.39 -13.71
N VAL A 455 -36.75 -35.08 -12.85
CA VAL A 455 -36.89 -33.76 -12.22
C VAL A 455 -36.78 -33.95 -10.71
N PHE A 456 -35.97 -33.13 -10.06
CA PHE A 456 -35.62 -33.28 -8.64
C PHE A 456 -35.35 -31.94 -7.98
N ILE A 457 -35.41 -31.92 -6.65
CA ILE A 457 -35.00 -30.78 -5.84
C ILE A 457 -33.51 -30.88 -5.57
N LYS A 458 -32.76 -29.86 -5.96
CA LYS A 458 -31.39 -29.65 -5.53
C LYS A 458 -31.37 -28.68 -4.35
N LYS A 459 -30.86 -29.16 -3.21
CA LYS A 459 -30.49 -28.31 -2.09
C LYS A 459 -29.26 -27.47 -2.48
N ILE A 460 -29.39 -26.15 -2.39
CA ILE A 460 -28.34 -25.16 -2.68
C ILE A 460 -27.92 -24.53 -1.36
N GLU A 461 -26.70 -24.81 -0.93
CA GLU A 461 -26.14 -24.16 0.25
C GLU A 461 -25.87 -22.68 -0.05
N LYS A 462 -26.30 -21.80 0.85
CA LYS A 462 -25.93 -20.39 0.78
C LYS A 462 -24.42 -20.29 1.02
N PRO A 463 -23.71 -19.45 0.24
CA PRO A 463 -22.28 -19.30 0.43
C PRO A 463 -22.02 -18.75 1.84
N SER A 464 -21.33 -19.55 2.67
CA SER A 464 -20.92 -19.07 3.98
C SER A 464 -19.85 -17.99 3.82
N PRO A 465 -19.92 -16.89 4.59
CA PRO A 465 -18.82 -15.96 4.66
C PRO A 465 -17.58 -16.70 5.18
N LYS A 466 -16.41 -16.39 4.63
CA LYS A 466 -15.14 -17.01 5.03
C LYS A 466 -14.19 -15.94 5.57
N PRO A 467 -13.29 -16.28 6.50
CA PRO A 467 -12.23 -15.36 6.92
C PRO A 467 -11.47 -14.83 5.70
N TYR A 468 -10.98 -13.59 5.78
CA TYR A 468 -10.13 -13.07 4.73
C TYR A 468 -8.82 -13.87 4.67
N LYS A 469 -8.34 -14.11 3.46
CA LYS A 469 -6.95 -14.51 3.24
C LYS A 469 -6.14 -13.27 2.90
N GLU A 470 -4.85 -13.30 3.17
CA GLU A 470 -3.94 -12.19 2.86
C GLU A 470 -4.05 -11.73 1.40
N SER A 471 -4.12 -12.68 0.45
CA SER A 471 -4.29 -12.40 -0.98
C SER A 471 -5.56 -11.61 -1.32
N ALA A 472 -6.64 -11.78 -0.56
CA ALA A 472 -7.92 -11.08 -0.76
C ALA A 472 -8.04 -9.80 0.09
N PHE A 473 -7.23 -9.67 1.14
CA PHE A 473 -7.32 -8.56 2.07
C PHE A 473 -6.73 -7.26 1.50
N ILE A 474 -5.67 -7.34 0.70
CA ILE A 474 -5.07 -6.15 0.08
C ILE A 474 -6.02 -5.45 -0.92
N PRO A 475 -6.63 -6.15 -1.90
CA PRO A 475 -7.63 -5.52 -2.77
C PRO A 475 -8.82 -4.93 -2.00
N LEU A 476 -9.21 -5.57 -0.89
CA LEU A 476 -10.24 -5.03 -0.02
C LEU A 476 -9.81 -3.68 0.59
N LEU A 477 -8.61 -3.60 1.17
CA LEU A 477 -8.08 -2.34 1.72
C LEU A 477 -8.05 -1.22 0.67
N GLU A 478 -7.60 -1.51 -0.55
CA GLU A 478 -7.62 -0.56 -1.66
C GLU A 478 -9.04 -0.09 -1.99
N SER A 479 -10.00 -1.01 -2.14
CA SER A 479 -11.40 -0.68 -2.44
C SER A 479 -12.08 0.15 -1.35
N GLU A 480 -11.68 -0.07 -0.09
CA GLU A 480 -12.13 0.67 1.09
C GLU A 480 -11.42 2.03 1.25
N GLY A 481 -10.41 2.33 0.42
CA GLY A 481 -9.59 3.52 0.51
C GLY A 481 -8.67 3.55 1.74
N ILE A 482 -8.35 2.38 2.30
CA ILE A 482 -7.54 2.20 3.51
C ILE A 482 -6.10 1.86 3.07
N GLY A 483 -5.16 2.77 3.32
CA GLY A 483 -3.76 2.57 2.98
C GLY A 483 -3.41 2.88 1.52
N ARG A 484 -2.17 2.57 1.13
CA ARG A 484 -1.56 2.90 -0.16
C ARG A 484 -0.56 1.81 -0.58
N PRO A 485 -0.11 1.77 -1.85
CA PRO A 485 0.93 0.84 -2.33
C PRO A 485 2.13 0.65 -1.39
N SER A 486 2.60 1.73 -0.78
CA SER A 486 3.73 1.72 0.15
C SER A 486 3.44 1.08 1.51
N THR A 487 2.18 0.86 1.86
CA THR A 487 1.78 0.42 3.21
C THR A 487 1.07 -0.93 3.24
N TYR A 488 0.48 -1.40 2.13
CA TYR A 488 -0.30 -2.65 2.07
C TYR A 488 0.43 -3.86 2.66
N ALA A 489 1.69 -4.07 2.28
CA ALA A 489 2.49 -5.21 2.72
C ALA A 489 2.90 -5.17 4.22
N SER A 490 2.68 -4.04 4.91
CA SER A 490 3.13 -3.83 6.29
C SER A 490 2.02 -3.90 7.35
N PHE A 491 0.75 -3.78 6.94
CA PHE A 491 -0.36 -3.68 7.91
C PHE A 491 -0.65 -4.99 8.64
N LEU A 492 -0.67 -6.12 7.92
CA LEU A 492 -0.93 -7.41 8.54
C LEU A 492 0.13 -7.76 9.57
N ASP A 493 1.41 -7.54 9.24
CA ASP A 493 2.53 -7.69 10.17
C ASP A 493 2.37 -6.84 11.44
N LEU A 494 1.91 -5.59 11.30
CA LEU A 494 1.69 -4.70 12.43
C LEU A 494 0.57 -5.22 13.34
N LEU A 495 -0.55 -5.66 12.76
CA LEU A 495 -1.69 -6.24 13.49
C LEU A 495 -1.30 -7.56 14.19
N LEU A 496 -0.51 -8.40 13.53
CA LEU A 496 0.06 -9.63 14.09
C LEU A 496 0.99 -9.34 15.27
N LYS A 497 1.94 -8.40 15.10
CA LYS A 497 2.88 -8.01 16.15
C LYS A 497 2.17 -7.48 17.40
N ARG A 498 1.04 -6.79 17.21
CA ARG A 498 0.17 -6.29 18.29
C ARG A 498 -0.79 -7.35 18.85
N LYS A 499 -0.75 -8.58 18.35
CA LYS A 499 -1.61 -9.69 18.75
C LYS A 499 -3.10 -9.40 18.56
N TYR A 500 -3.46 -8.53 17.63
CA TYR A 500 -4.87 -8.24 17.29
C TYR A 500 -5.49 -9.24 16.35
N ILE A 501 -4.65 -9.92 15.55
CA ILE A 501 -5.06 -10.96 14.63
C ILE A 501 -4.15 -12.17 14.79
N SER A 502 -4.62 -13.30 14.28
CA SER A 502 -3.85 -14.52 14.04
C SER A 502 -4.02 -14.92 12.57
N ILE A 503 -2.99 -15.56 12.01
CA ILE A 503 -3.08 -16.20 10.69
C ILE A 503 -2.90 -17.70 10.89
N ASP A 504 -3.89 -18.47 10.43
CA ASP A 504 -3.81 -19.93 10.42
C ASP A 504 -2.80 -20.39 9.36
N THR A 505 -1.82 -21.19 9.77
CA THR A 505 -0.69 -21.59 8.90
C THR A 505 -1.07 -22.58 7.81
N LYS A 506 -2.21 -23.27 7.91
CA LYS A 506 -2.66 -24.24 6.91
C LYS A 506 -3.56 -23.59 5.85
N THR A 507 -4.41 -22.67 6.28
CA THR A 507 -5.46 -22.07 5.45
C THR A 507 -5.15 -20.64 5.01
N ASN A 508 -4.16 -20.00 5.64
CA ASN A 508 -3.84 -18.57 5.54
C ASN A 508 -5.03 -17.66 5.87
N ALA A 509 -5.96 -18.18 6.69
CA ALA A 509 -7.11 -17.43 7.17
C ALA A 509 -6.70 -16.43 8.25
N ILE A 510 -7.09 -15.18 8.07
CA ILE A 510 -6.89 -14.10 9.04
C ILE A 510 -8.10 -14.04 9.95
N THR A 511 -7.89 -14.22 11.25
CA THR A 511 -8.94 -14.14 12.27
C THR A 511 -8.57 -13.11 13.33
N PRO A 512 -9.56 -12.38 13.89
CA PRO A 512 -9.29 -11.47 14.99
C PRO A 512 -9.08 -12.27 16.29
N THR A 513 -8.19 -11.80 17.15
CA THR A 513 -8.07 -12.32 18.52
C THR A 513 -9.13 -11.70 19.43
N SER A 514 -9.33 -12.24 20.63
CA SER A 514 -10.19 -11.62 21.66
C SER A 514 -9.79 -10.16 21.94
N GLN A 515 -8.48 -9.89 21.97
CA GLN A 515 -7.95 -8.54 22.15
C GLN A 515 -8.31 -7.63 20.96
N GLY A 516 -8.20 -8.12 19.73
CA GLY A 516 -8.61 -7.35 18.54
C GLY A 516 -10.10 -7.01 18.56
N LEU A 517 -10.95 -7.98 18.93
CA LEU A 517 -12.39 -7.78 19.07
C LEU A 517 -12.73 -6.77 20.16
N GLU A 518 -12.08 -6.84 21.31
CA GLU A 518 -12.28 -5.90 22.42
C GLU A 518 -11.94 -4.46 22.01
N VAL A 519 -10.80 -4.26 21.34
CA VAL A 519 -10.38 -2.94 20.85
C VAL A 519 -11.39 -2.37 19.86
N ILE A 520 -11.85 -3.16 18.88
CA ILE A 520 -12.85 -2.69 17.92
C ILE A 520 -14.21 -2.46 18.58
N SER A 521 -14.61 -3.31 19.54
CA SER A 521 -15.85 -3.12 20.30
C SER A 521 -15.82 -1.82 21.09
N PHE A 522 -14.69 -1.50 21.73
CA PHE A 522 -14.49 -0.23 22.43
C PHE A 522 -14.70 0.97 21.50
N PHE A 523 -13.98 1.02 20.37
CA PHE A 523 -14.10 2.13 19.43
C PHE A 523 -15.52 2.26 18.86
N LYS A 524 -16.17 1.15 18.49
CA LYS A 524 -17.53 1.19 17.93
C LYS A 524 -18.61 1.65 18.93
N LYS A 525 -18.41 1.43 20.24
CA LYS A 525 -19.36 1.85 21.28
C LYS A 525 -19.22 3.31 21.68
N ASP A 526 -18.02 3.87 21.53
CA ASP A 526 -17.71 5.23 21.96
C ASP A 526 -17.90 6.26 20.83
N LYS A 527 -18.94 7.09 20.94
CA LYS A 527 -19.29 8.13 19.95
C LYS A 527 -18.23 9.23 19.79
N GLU A 528 -17.26 9.34 20.70
CA GLU A 528 -16.15 10.29 20.54
C GLU A 528 -15.13 9.78 19.51
N VAL A 529 -14.94 8.46 19.44
CA VAL A 529 -13.85 7.82 18.68
C VAL A 529 -14.33 6.80 17.65
N ASP A 530 -15.64 6.58 17.50
CA ASP A 530 -16.22 5.62 16.55
C ASP A 530 -15.72 5.79 15.12
N PHE A 531 -15.40 7.03 14.74
CA PHE A 531 -14.90 7.40 13.42
C PHE A 531 -13.68 6.56 12.97
N ILE A 532 -12.83 6.12 13.90
CA ILE A 532 -11.60 5.37 13.59
C ILE A 532 -11.88 3.91 13.21
N ALA A 533 -13.05 3.39 13.56
CA ALA A 533 -13.43 1.99 13.32
C ALA A 533 -14.54 1.86 12.25
N LEU A 534 -14.85 2.96 11.54
CA LEU A 534 -15.82 2.98 10.45
C LEU A 534 -15.26 2.31 9.19
N THR A 535 -16.13 1.59 8.49
CA THR A 535 -15.91 0.86 7.23
C THR A 535 -16.98 1.23 6.21
N SER A 536 -16.80 0.89 4.92
CA SER A 536 -17.82 1.18 3.89
C SER A 536 -19.18 0.52 4.18
N LYS A 537 -19.18 -0.56 4.96
CA LYS A 537 -20.37 -1.34 5.30
C LYS A 537 -21.19 -0.73 6.43
N ASP A 538 -20.69 0.29 7.12
CA ASP A 538 -21.43 0.99 8.16
C ASP A 538 -22.43 1.96 7.50
N LYS A 539 -23.69 1.50 7.33
CA LYS A 539 -24.79 2.15 6.58
C LYS A 539 -25.15 3.59 7.01
N SER A 540 -24.57 4.11 8.09
CA SER A 540 -24.98 5.37 8.72
C SER A 540 -24.08 6.59 8.41
N LYS A 541 -22.97 6.45 7.67
CA LYS A 541 -22.02 7.57 7.44
C LYS A 541 -21.37 7.56 6.04
N LEU A 542 -20.98 8.75 5.56
CA LEU A 542 -20.48 9.15 4.23
C LEU A 542 -19.11 8.54 3.82
N GLY A 543 -18.89 7.23 4.02
CA GLY A 543 -17.60 6.55 3.82
C GLY A 543 -16.70 6.56 5.07
N SER A 544 -15.65 5.72 5.07
CA SER A 544 -14.70 5.65 6.20
C SER A 544 -13.89 6.95 6.33
N THR A 545 -13.68 7.44 7.56
CA THR A 545 -12.87 8.66 7.80
C THR A 545 -11.43 8.49 7.30
N THR A 546 -10.89 7.28 7.36
CA THR A 546 -9.56 6.98 6.83
C THR A 546 -9.47 7.19 5.33
N LYS A 547 -10.50 6.81 4.56
CA LYS A 547 -10.55 7.09 3.13
C LYS A 547 -10.57 8.59 2.86
N GLN A 548 -11.41 9.34 3.58
CA GLN A 548 -11.48 10.80 3.45
C GLN A 548 -10.13 11.46 3.73
N PHE A 549 -9.44 11.04 4.79
CA PHE A 549 -8.11 11.54 5.10
C PHE A 549 -7.09 11.23 4.01
N GLU A 550 -7.11 10.02 3.47
CA GLU A 550 -6.21 9.66 2.38
C GLU A 550 -6.52 10.43 1.07
N GLU A 551 -7.80 10.67 0.75
CA GLU A 551 -8.22 11.53 -0.37
C GLU A 551 -7.75 12.98 -0.19
N CYS A 552 -7.84 13.52 1.04
CA CYS A 552 -7.29 14.85 1.36
C CYS A 552 -5.78 14.91 1.18
N LEU A 553 -5.03 13.86 1.54
CA LEU A 553 -3.59 13.80 1.31
C LEU A 553 -3.23 13.80 -0.18
N ASP A 554 -4.05 13.17 -1.03
CA ASP A 554 -3.88 13.22 -2.48
C ASP A 554 -4.22 14.62 -3.03
N LEU A 555 -5.26 15.28 -2.49
CA LEU A 555 -5.58 16.68 -2.82
C LEU A 555 -4.45 17.63 -2.44
N ILE A 556 -3.80 17.43 -1.28
CA ILE A 556 -2.63 18.22 -0.88
C ILE A 556 -1.52 18.07 -1.92
N MET A 557 -1.23 16.84 -2.35
CA MET A 557 -0.21 16.56 -3.35
C MET A 557 -0.50 17.21 -4.71
N ARG A 558 -1.77 17.35 -5.10
CA ARG A 558 -2.21 18.11 -6.30
C ARG A 558 -2.21 19.63 -6.09
N GLY A 559 -1.99 20.11 -4.87
CA GLY A 559 -2.06 21.54 -4.53
C GLY A 559 -3.49 22.07 -4.37
N GLU A 560 -4.48 21.19 -4.28
CA GLU A 560 -5.90 21.53 -4.15
C GLU A 560 -6.33 21.67 -2.68
N ALA A 561 -5.50 21.22 -1.73
CA ALA A 561 -5.72 21.33 -0.28
C ALA A 561 -4.42 21.71 0.45
N SER A 562 -4.54 22.16 1.71
CA SER A 562 -3.38 22.51 2.53
C SER A 562 -3.18 21.56 3.71
N TYR A 563 -1.91 21.31 4.04
CA TYR A 563 -1.48 20.51 5.20
C TYR A 563 -2.13 20.99 6.51
N GLU A 564 -2.11 22.29 6.77
CA GLU A 564 -2.66 22.88 7.99
C GLU A 564 -4.17 22.67 8.12
N LYS A 565 -4.93 22.87 7.04
CA LYS A 565 -6.39 22.65 7.04
C LYS A 565 -6.73 21.18 7.28
N PHE A 566 -5.98 20.28 6.64
CA PHE A 566 -6.12 18.84 6.87
C PHE A 566 -5.85 18.48 8.34
N MET A 567 -4.79 19.02 8.95
CA MET A 567 -4.50 18.76 10.35
C MET A 567 -5.55 19.33 11.31
N LEU A 568 -6.12 20.51 11.02
CA LEU A 568 -7.26 21.04 11.76
C LEU A 568 -8.48 20.10 11.69
N GLU A 569 -8.76 19.55 10.51
CA GLU A 569 -9.83 18.57 10.35
C GLU A 569 -9.55 17.30 11.19
N VAL A 570 -8.31 16.79 11.16
CA VAL A 570 -7.90 15.64 11.98
C VAL A 570 -8.13 15.90 13.47
N ILE A 571 -7.72 17.06 13.98
CA ILE A 571 -7.94 17.45 15.39
C ILE A 571 -9.44 17.56 15.69
N SER A 572 -10.24 18.11 14.77
CA SER A 572 -11.69 18.23 14.95
C SER A 572 -12.37 16.87 15.11
N LYS A 573 -11.89 15.83 14.40
CA LYS A 573 -12.40 14.46 14.53
C LYS A 573 -12.03 13.82 15.87
N LEU A 574 -10.88 14.17 16.43
CA LEU A 574 -10.46 13.66 17.74
C LEU A 574 -11.30 14.24 18.89
N LYS A 575 -12.02 15.35 18.69
CA LYS A 575 -12.91 15.97 19.70
C LYS A 575 -12.20 16.10 21.07
N SER A 576 -12.83 15.57 22.13
CA SER A 576 -12.32 15.60 23.49
C SER A 576 -11.04 14.77 23.66
N THR A 577 -10.77 13.80 22.78
CA THR A 577 -9.59 12.93 22.88
C THR A 577 -8.30 13.60 22.43
N ALA A 578 -8.38 14.74 21.73
CA ALA A 578 -7.19 15.51 21.32
C ALA A 578 -6.30 15.90 22.52
N LYS A 579 -6.90 16.13 23.71
CA LYS A 579 -6.16 16.44 24.94
C LYS A 579 -5.16 15.35 25.37
N PHE A 580 -5.41 14.09 24.99
CA PHE A 580 -4.52 12.97 25.32
C PHE A 580 -3.23 12.95 24.50
N TYR A 581 -3.14 13.75 23.43
CA TYR A 581 -1.88 13.97 22.74
C TYR A 581 -0.93 14.85 23.56
N GLN A 582 -1.44 15.94 24.15
CA GLN A 582 -0.63 16.91 24.91
C GLN A 582 0.03 16.27 26.14
N THR A 583 -0.62 15.28 26.77
CA THR A 583 -0.11 14.60 27.98
C THR A 583 1.13 13.75 27.75
N GLN A 584 1.45 13.36 26.50
CA GLN A 584 2.71 12.68 26.17
C GLN A 584 3.81 13.65 25.69
N SER A 585 3.46 14.78 25.07
CA SER A 585 4.46 15.79 24.70
C SER A 585 5.18 16.40 25.91
N THR A 586 4.53 16.39 27.09
CA THR A 586 5.09 16.89 28.35
C THR A 586 6.14 15.96 28.96
N ASP A 587 6.11 14.66 28.70
CA ASP A 587 7.15 13.72 29.20
C ASP A 587 8.52 13.99 28.54
N ASN A 588 8.54 14.40 27.26
CA ASN A 588 9.77 14.81 26.57
C ASN A 588 10.31 16.18 27.01
N ASN A 589 9.50 16.95 27.75
CA ASN A 589 9.85 18.26 28.30
C ASN A 589 10.26 18.21 29.78
N MET A 590 10.25 17.03 30.42
CA MET A 590 10.78 16.90 31.78
C MET A 590 12.32 17.02 31.79
N PRO A 591 12.91 17.77 32.73
CA PRO A 591 14.36 17.83 32.88
C PRO A 591 14.91 16.46 33.26
N THR A 592 16.12 16.16 32.78
CA THR A 592 16.82 14.92 33.18
C THR A 592 17.29 14.99 34.62
N ASP A 593 17.41 13.84 35.30
CA ASP A 593 17.94 13.77 36.67
C ASP A 593 19.30 14.48 36.80
N LYS A 594 20.16 14.37 35.77
CA LYS A 594 21.45 15.06 35.70
C LYS A 594 21.32 16.58 35.67
N GLN A 595 20.31 17.15 35.02
CA GLN A 595 20.06 18.59 35.02
C GLN A 595 19.59 19.05 36.39
N LEU A 596 18.71 18.29 37.05
CA LEU A 596 18.23 18.59 38.39
C LEU A 596 19.35 18.49 39.44
N GLU A 597 20.18 17.43 39.37
CA GLU A 597 21.37 17.27 40.20
C GLU A 597 22.38 18.42 39.98
N LEU A 598 22.56 18.86 38.73
CA LEU A 598 23.47 19.97 38.41
C LEU A 598 22.93 21.30 38.95
N ILE A 599 21.62 21.56 38.85
CA ILE A 599 20.98 22.73 39.47
C ILE A 599 21.16 22.69 40.98
N ASP A 600 20.90 21.55 41.62
CA ASP A 600 21.08 21.39 43.07
C ASP A 600 22.52 21.62 43.50
N LYS A 601 23.49 21.12 42.71
CA LYS A 601 24.91 21.37 42.93
C LYS A 601 25.27 22.85 42.79
N ILE A 602 24.78 23.53 41.75
CA ILE A 602 24.99 24.98 41.54
C ILE A 602 24.38 25.80 42.67
N CYS A 603 23.16 25.49 43.09
CA CYS A 603 22.49 26.15 44.22
C CYS A 603 23.29 25.96 45.52
N LYS A 604 23.82 24.76 45.76
CA LYS A 604 24.64 24.45 46.94
C LYS A 604 25.99 25.16 46.92
N ASP A 605 26.70 25.11 45.79
CA ASP A 605 28.04 25.67 45.64
C ASP A 605 28.03 27.21 45.66
N LYS A 606 26.96 27.84 45.16
CA LYS A 606 26.82 29.31 45.09
C LYS A 606 25.88 29.91 46.14
N LYS A 607 25.33 29.10 47.05
CA LYS A 607 24.34 29.50 48.07
C LYS A 607 23.12 30.22 47.48
N LEU A 608 22.61 29.73 46.35
CA LEU A 608 21.42 30.27 45.69
C LEU A 608 20.16 29.51 46.14
N GLN A 609 19.00 30.17 46.14
CA GLN A 609 17.72 29.48 46.27
C GLN A 609 17.46 28.61 45.04
N LYS A 610 16.76 27.48 45.23
CA LYS A 610 16.33 26.65 44.10
C LYS A 610 15.41 27.46 43.18
N PRO A 611 15.51 27.29 41.85
CA PRO A 611 14.62 27.97 40.91
C PRO A 611 13.15 27.52 41.11
N SER A 612 12.22 28.30 40.57
CA SER A 612 10.78 28.02 40.71
C SER A 612 10.42 26.62 40.17
N GLN A 613 9.33 26.03 40.68
CA GLN A 613 8.86 24.74 40.20
C GLN A 613 8.57 24.73 38.70
N GLU A 614 8.16 25.87 38.14
CA GLU A 614 7.94 26.03 36.70
C GLU A 614 9.22 25.81 35.87
N ILE A 615 10.38 26.22 36.40
CA ILE A 615 11.69 25.97 35.77
C ILE A 615 12.08 24.51 35.96
N LEU A 616 11.92 23.97 37.18
CA LEU A 616 12.28 22.60 37.55
C LEU A 616 11.41 21.50 36.90
N GLN A 617 10.35 21.87 36.20
CA GLN A 617 9.48 20.95 35.46
C GLN A 617 9.65 21.06 33.94
N ASN A 618 10.56 21.92 33.46
CA ASN A 618 10.79 22.15 32.04
C ASN A 618 12.28 22.05 31.67
N LYS A 619 12.62 21.12 30.77
CA LYS A 619 13.97 20.78 30.33
C LYS A 619 14.74 21.95 29.70
N GLU A 620 14.08 22.77 28.90
CA GLU A 620 14.69 23.93 28.24
C GLU A 620 14.95 25.03 29.26
N LYS A 621 13.96 25.35 30.10
CA LYS A 621 14.12 26.35 31.18
C LYS A 621 15.20 25.95 32.18
N CYS A 622 15.34 24.66 32.51
CA CYS A 622 16.46 24.16 33.32
C CYS A 622 17.81 24.40 32.65
N SER A 623 17.91 24.18 31.34
CA SER A 623 19.16 24.38 30.59
C SER A 623 19.57 25.85 30.54
N ASP A 624 18.61 26.74 30.30
CA ASP A 624 18.84 28.19 30.28
C ASP A 624 19.26 28.70 31.66
N TRP A 625 18.58 28.24 32.72
CA TRP A 625 18.93 28.60 34.10
C TRP A 625 20.34 28.12 34.48
N ILE A 626 20.71 26.88 34.10
CA ILE A 626 22.08 26.36 34.30
C ILE A 626 23.09 27.24 33.55
N ALA A 627 22.82 27.60 32.30
CA ALA A 627 23.73 28.40 31.49
C ALA A 627 23.97 29.80 32.08
N GLU A 628 22.93 30.44 32.64
CA GLU A 628 23.06 31.74 33.31
C GLU A 628 23.89 31.68 34.60
N HIS A 629 23.83 30.56 35.31
CA HIS A 629 24.42 30.41 36.64
C HIS A 629 25.76 29.66 36.62
N VAL A 630 26.18 29.10 35.48
CA VAL A 630 27.52 28.51 35.28
C VAL A 630 28.41 29.49 34.50
N LYS A 631 28.85 30.57 35.17
CA LYS A 631 30.04 31.32 34.72
C LYS A 631 31.29 30.61 35.21
N GLU A 632 31.82 29.71 34.38
CA GLU A 632 33.16 29.17 34.57
C GLU A 632 34.19 30.08 33.90
N LYS A 633 35.35 30.25 34.54
CA LYS A 633 36.49 30.93 33.92
C LYS A 633 37.04 30.07 32.77
N PRO A 634 37.41 30.66 31.63
CA PRO A 634 38.09 29.96 30.54
C PRO A 634 39.32 29.20 31.02
N SER A 635 39.53 28.00 30.48
CA SER A 635 40.77 27.26 30.70
C SER A 635 41.94 27.95 29.99
N GLN A 636 43.16 27.79 30.51
CA GLN A 636 44.36 28.34 29.89
C GLN A 636 44.51 27.90 28.43
N LYS A 637 44.14 26.65 28.12
CA LYS A 637 44.14 26.11 26.74
C LYS A 637 43.21 26.88 25.79
N GLN A 638 42.08 27.38 26.27
CA GLN A 638 41.16 28.19 25.45
C GLN A 638 41.73 29.58 25.20
N LEU A 639 42.35 30.19 26.21
CA LEU A 639 43.02 31.49 26.08
C LEU A 639 44.21 31.43 25.11
N ASP A 640 45.01 30.37 25.19
CA ASP A 640 46.15 30.15 24.29
C ASP A 640 45.67 29.89 22.85
N LEU A 641 44.54 29.21 22.68
CA LEU A 641 43.94 28.97 21.36
C LEU A 641 43.38 30.26 20.74
N VAL A 642 42.79 31.17 21.54
CA VAL A 642 42.37 32.50 21.08
C VAL A 642 43.58 33.30 20.60
N LYS A 643 44.67 33.34 21.38
CA LYS A 643 45.90 34.04 20.97
C LYS A 643 46.43 33.51 19.64
N LYS A 644 46.48 32.18 19.50
CA LYS A 644 46.91 31.53 18.27
C LYS A 644 46.02 31.88 17.07
N ILE A 645 44.69 31.93 17.24
CA ILE A 645 43.75 32.33 16.18
C ILE A 645 43.91 33.82 15.82
N CYS A 646 44.08 34.70 16.81
CA CYS A 646 44.33 36.12 16.59
C CYS A 646 45.62 36.36 15.79
N GLU A 647 46.70 35.68 16.14
CA GLU A 647 47.99 35.76 15.43
C GLU A 647 47.89 35.19 14.01
N GLU A 648 47.30 34.01 13.87
CA GLU A 648 47.21 33.31 12.58
C GLU A 648 46.23 33.96 11.59
N CYS A 649 45.17 34.62 12.07
CA CYS A 649 44.15 35.26 11.26
C CYS A 649 44.23 36.80 11.26
N LYS A 650 45.27 37.39 11.88
CA LYS A 650 45.47 38.85 12.05
C LYS A 650 44.25 39.58 12.66
N LEU A 651 43.60 38.96 13.64
CA LEU A 651 42.45 39.54 14.35
C LEU A 651 42.89 40.23 15.65
N ALA A 652 42.19 41.29 16.03
CA ALA A 652 42.35 41.90 17.35
C ALA A 652 41.88 40.94 18.46
N MET A 653 42.48 41.05 19.65
CA MET A 653 42.10 40.24 20.80
C MET A 653 40.65 40.55 21.20
N PRO A 654 39.80 39.54 21.46
CA PRO A 654 38.42 39.78 21.87
C PRO A 654 38.35 40.52 23.21
N ILE A 655 37.29 41.30 23.39
CA ILE A 655 37.08 42.12 24.59
C ILE A 655 37.04 41.27 25.87
N ASN A 656 37.46 41.87 27.00
CA ASN A 656 37.57 41.19 28.30
C ASN A 656 36.30 40.46 28.76
N LYS A 657 35.11 40.88 28.32
CA LYS A 657 33.85 40.17 28.60
C LYS A 657 33.84 38.75 28.02
N ILE A 658 34.40 38.56 26.83
CA ILE A 658 34.52 37.27 26.15
C ILE A 658 35.66 36.45 26.76
N LEU A 659 36.79 37.10 27.08
CA LEU A 659 37.98 36.44 27.65
C LEU A 659 37.79 35.91 29.08
N ASN A 660 36.70 36.26 29.76
CA ASN A 660 36.43 35.87 31.15
C ASN A 660 35.26 34.89 31.31
N ASP A 661 34.64 34.47 30.21
CA ASP A 661 33.50 33.55 30.20
C ASP A 661 33.81 32.33 29.32
N LYS A 662 33.87 31.14 29.93
CA LYS A 662 34.25 29.90 29.25
C LYS A 662 33.38 29.58 28.04
N PHE A 663 32.09 29.92 28.06
CA PHE A 663 31.17 29.61 26.97
C PHE A 663 31.24 30.69 25.88
N ALA A 664 31.34 31.95 26.27
CA ALA A 664 31.54 33.04 25.31
C ALA A 664 32.87 32.88 24.56
N ILE A 665 33.94 32.46 25.24
CA ILE A 665 35.24 32.21 24.61
C ILE A 665 35.18 31.01 23.66
N SER A 666 34.49 29.92 24.02
CA SER A 666 34.33 28.76 23.14
C SER A 666 33.55 29.11 21.88
N LYS A 667 32.46 29.87 22.04
CA LYS A 667 31.66 30.36 20.90
C LYS A 667 32.49 31.28 20.00
N TRP A 668 33.28 32.18 20.57
CA TRP A 668 34.18 33.05 19.82
C TRP A 668 35.26 32.25 19.06
N ILE A 669 35.87 31.25 19.70
CA ILE A 669 36.84 30.34 19.07
C ILE A 669 36.19 29.58 17.90
N ASP A 670 34.96 29.08 18.07
CA ASP A 670 34.26 28.31 17.03
C ASP A 670 33.82 29.18 15.84
N GLU A 671 33.48 30.45 16.08
CA GLU A 671 33.19 31.44 15.04
C GLU A 671 34.44 31.81 14.23
N HIS A 672 35.60 31.94 14.88
CA HIS A 672 36.83 32.44 14.25
C HIS A 672 37.84 31.34 13.88
N LYS A 673 37.56 30.08 14.24
CA LYS A 673 38.17 28.91 13.57
C LYS A 673 37.61 28.69 12.17
N LYS A 674 36.38 29.14 11.91
CA LYS A 674 35.72 29.00 10.59
C LYS A 674 36.27 29.97 9.54
N THR A 675 36.95 31.05 9.93
CA THR A 675 37.63 31.96 8.99
C THR A 675 38.99 31.43 8.51
N LYS A 676 39.39 30.22 8.92
CA LYS A 676 40.62 29.54 8.49
C LYS A 676 40.39 28.31 7.62
N LYS A 677 39.24 28.24 6.94
CA LYS A 677 39.08 27.39 5.75
C LYS A 677 38.86 28.25 4.53
#